data_AF-A0A093Y4F2-F1
#
_entry.id   AF-A0A093Y4F2-F1
#
_cell.length_a   1.000
_cell.length_b   1.000
_cell.length_c   1.000
_cell.angle_alpha   90.00
_cell.angle_beta   90.00
_cell.angle_gamma   90.00
#
_symmetry.space_group_name_H-M   'P 1'
#
loop_
_entity.id
_entity.type
_entity.pdbx_description
1 polymer ?
#
loop_
_entity_poly.entity_id
_entity_poly.type
_entity_poly.pdbx_seq_one_letter_code
_entity_poly.pdbx_strand_id
1 'polypeptide(L)'
;MAPRIHIKQQQTRTPSCQLQIIIVGAGLAGLGAAISCALAGHSVHVLEGATEIKEVGAGIQVLPNSSRVLQHWGLEKALTPYMTYPRVCNFIGWKGNKISHLDFHESESKYPGTWYRDFHRADLQRCLVERAAELGVQITCNARIQTVCVSEDGTTAAAVASDGRQWDGDLVIGADGVFGKLTEELLGRSDPPVKTGDLAYRLLLSTEEMKKDPELADFINNPQVNYWLGPDAHAVNYVLRGGDLFNMVLLVPDDIPEAQASTIEGSVEEMCALFEGWDPRIQKLLKLCQSVQKWRLCIRFGEFDWAHETGSWVMIGDAVHATLPYLASGAGMAFEDGAVLGECLSRLPNHPSVSKSSPEFVNAKKHALSVFQQCRKARTKMVVERGNIQQYLYHLRDGPEQEERDHKMQMVPTPEGEALAWRDPGLAPRLLGYDHIGDSILRDSLMVQFTYSVWLPSWFAFGLFNGIHTPHPRYRFTTLKTENTQLIFKMGKKRVLVGYGVDIDAVAGWLGSYGGEDSVSDISRGLWAGHVGTTRLLKLFDKYNIKASWFIPGHSLETFPEECAQVRDAGHEIGLHGYSHENPASMTKEQQRDILDKTYKMIRDFCGKPPRGVVAPWWESSAEMVELLLDYGIEYDHSMSHEDCQMYWLRTGDSWTKINYKEKAETWMKPLVRGETTGLVEIPGSWYIDDLPPMMFIKNSANSHGWVNPRDIEDIWKDHFDYFYREYDEFVFPMTIHPDVSGRPHVLLMHERLIEYINKHEGVEWVTFEQMCDEFKKKNQPPPGAKLPVVNPAI
;
A
#
# COMPACT_ATOMS: atom_id res chain seq x y z
N MET A 1 11.23 33.81 -13.10
CA MET A 1 9.94 33.65 -12.40
C MET A 1 9.66 32.17 -12.27
N ALA A 2 9.30 31.68 -11.08
CA ALA A 2 8.87 30.28 -10.93
C ALA A 2 7.64 30.01 -11.84
N PRO A 3 7.50 28.80 -12.40
CA PRO A 3 6.33 28.46 -13.19
C PRO A 3 5.07 28.61 -12.33
N ARG A 4 4.08 29.36 -12.83
CA ARG A 4 2.79 29.52 -12.15
C ARG A 4 1.99 28.23 -12.23
N ILE A 5 1.34 27.86 -11.13
CA ILE A 5 0.38 26.75 -11.13
C ILE A 5 -0.77 27.10 -12.09
N HIS A 6 -1.12 26.14 -12.97
CA HIS A 6 -2.21 26.33 -13.92
C HIS A 6 -3.55 26.48 -13.17
N ILE A 7 -4.33 27.51 -13.48
CA ILE A 7 -5.68 27.70 -12.92
C ILE A 7 -6.69 26.98 -13.81
N LYS A 8 -7.36 25.95 -13.26
CA LYS A 8 -8.38 25.17 -13.95
C LYS A 8 -9.56 26.08 -14.32
N GLN A 9 -9.94 26.03 -15.59
CA GLN A 9 -11.14 26.69 -16.09
C GLN A 9 -12.33 25.76 -15.96
N GLN A 10 -13.52 26.34 -15.76
CA GLN A 10 -14.76 25.56 -15.73
C GLN A 10 -15.02 24.93 -17.10
N GLN A 11 -15.24 23.62 -17.12
CA GLN A 11 -15.59 22.88 -18.33
C GLN A 11 -17.07 23.04 -18.67
N THR A 12 -17.39 23.06 -19.96
CA THR A 12 -18.77 22.99 -20.44
C THR A 12 -19.15 21.54 -20.74
N ARG A 13 -20.23 21.06 -20.13
CA ARG A 13 -20.78 19.73 -20.40
C ARG A 13 -22.09 19.82 -21.18
N THR A 14 -22.30 18.83 -22.05
CA THR A 14 -23.59 18.59 -22.68
C THR A 14 -24.63 18.28 -21.59
N PRO A 15 -25.87 18.82 -21.67
CA PRO A 15 -26.87 18.61 -20.64
C PRO A 15 -27.16 17.13 -20.35
N SER A 16 -27.07 16.26 -21.36
CA SER A 16 -27.27 14.82 -21.22
C SER A 16 -26.17 14.11 -20.42
N CYS A 17 -24.97 14.70 -20.33
CA CYS A 17 -23.81 14.17 -19.61
C CYS A 17 -23.51 14.93 -18.30
N GLN A 18 -24.26 15.98 -18.00
CA GLN A 18 -24.05 16.78 -16.79
C GLN A 18 -24.68 16.09 -15.57
N LEU A 19 -23.82 15.59 -14.68
CA LEU A 19 -24.24 15.10 -13.37
C LEU A 19 -24.81 16.22 -12.48
N GLN A 20 -25.84 15.84 -11.72
CA GLN A 20 -26.35 16.51 -10.53
C GLN A 20 -25.67 15.86 -9.33
N ILE A 21 -24.82 16.61 -8.63
CA ILE A 21 -23.98 16.10 -7.54
C ILE A 21 -24.46 16.71 -6.24
N ILE A 22 -24.85 15.86 -5.29
CA ILE A 22 -25.22 16.26 -3.93
C ILE A 22 -24.03 16.01 -3.02
N ILE A 23 -23.64 17.02 -2.23
CA ILE A 23 -22.52 16.91 -1.29
C ILE A 23 -23.06 17.10 0.12
N VAL A 24 -22.79 16.14 1.00
CA VAL A 24 -23.23 16.19 2.40
C VAL A 24 -22.08 16.68 3.27
N GLY A 25 -22.18 17.92 3.76
CA GLY A 25 -21.21 18.60 4.60
C GLY A 25 -20.51 19.77 3.89
N ALA A 26 -20.51 20.95 4.50
CA ALA A 26 -19.81 22.15 4.03
C ALA A 26 -18.49 22.42 4.77
N GLY A 27 -17.84 21.35 5.25
CA GLY A 27 -16.46 21.38 5.71
C GLY A 27 -15.47 21.56 4.55
N LEU A 28 -14.17 21.58 4.87
CA LEU A 28 -13.10 21.78 3.87
C LEU A 28 -13.13 20.73 2.74
N ALA A 29 -13.42 19.47 3.07
CA ALA A 29 -13.55 18.39 2.08
C ALA A 29 -14.73 18.61 1.13
N GLY A 30 -15.93 18.86 1.69
CA GLY A 30 -17.14 19.07 0.90
C GLY A 30 -17.07 20.32 0.01
N LEU A 31 -16.56 21.44 0.53
CA LEU A 31 -16.36 22.65 -0.26
C LEU A 31 -15.28 22.46 -1.35
N GLY A 32 -14.18 21.76 -1.05
CA GLY A 32 -13.16 21.42 -2.03
C GLY A 32 -13.68 20.53 -3.17
N ALA A 33 -14.48 19.52 -2.82
CA ALA A 33 -15.19 18.68 -3.78
C ALA A 33 -16.20 19.49 -4.60
N ALA A 34 -16.93 20.42 -3.97
CA ALA A 34 -17.90 21.26 -4.65
C ALA A 34 -17.25 22.13 -5.74
N ILE A 35 -16.18 22.82 -5.40
CA ILE A 35 -15.40 23.64 -6.34
C ILE A 35 -14.88 22.78 -7.50
N SER A 36 -14.27 21.63 -7.18
CA SER A 36 -13.69 20.75 -8.20
C SER A 36 -14.73 20.14 -9.14
N CYS A 37 -15.86 19.71 -8.61
CA CYS A 37 -16.98 19.17 -9.39
C CYS A 37 -17.62 20.24 -10.27
N ALA A 38 -17.78 21.46 -9.75
CA ALA A 38 -18.29 22.59 -10.53
C ALA A 38 -17.31 22.98 -11.65
N LEU A 39 -16.00 22.99 -11.38
CA LEU A 39 -14.95 23.20 -12.40
C LEU A 39 -14.93 22.09 -13.45
N ALA A 40 -15.29 20.86 -13.09
CA ALA A 40 -15.50 19.74 -14.03
C ALA A 40 -16.80 19.88 -14.86
N GLY A 41 -17.57 20.95 -14.65
CA GLY A 41 -18.77 21.29 -15.42
C GLY A 41 -20.05 20.62 -14.94
N HIS A 42 -20.07 20.08 -13.72
CA HIS A 42 -21.25 19.47 -13.11
C HIS A 42 -22.10 20.47 -12.34
N SER A 43 -23.38 20.14 -12.12
CA SER A 43 -24.26 20.90 -11.23
C SER A 43 -24.10 20.35 -9.82
N VAL A 44 -23.93 21.23 -8.83
CA VAL A 44 -23.54 20.84 -7.48
C VAL A 44 -24.43 21.52 -6.44
N HIS A 45 -24.88 20.74 -5.47
CA HIS A 45 -25.64 21.20 -4.30
C HIS A 45 -25.00 20.67 -3.01
N VAL A 46 -24.50 21.57 -2.15
CA VAL A 46 -23.96 21.25 -0.83
C VAL A 46 -25.05 21.37 0.23
N LEU A 47 -25.17 20.36 1.08
CA LEU A 47 -26.12 20.29 2.19
C LEU A 47 -25.35 20.31 3.52
N GLU A 48 -25.60 21.32 4.34
CA GLU A 48 -24.92 21.54 5.62
C GLU A 48 -25.92 21.42 6.78
N GLY A 49 -25.57 20.63 7.80
CA GLY A 49 -26.41 20.41 8.97
C GLY A 49 -26.49 21.59 9.95
N ALA A 50 -25.46 22.44 9.99
CA ALA A 50 -25.44 23.66 10.79
C ALA A 50 -26.42 24.72 10.27
N THR A 51 -26.82 25.65 11.13
CA THR A 51 -27.72 26.76 10.79
C THR A 51 -27.09 27.75 9.83
N GLU A 52 -25.77 27.85 9.86
CA GLU A 52 -24.95 28.72 9.02
C GLU A 52 -23.56 28.10 8.89
N ILE A 53 -22.88 28.40 7.77
CA ILE A 53 -21.48 28.01 7.59
C ILE A 53 -20.61 28.99 8.38
N LYS A 54 -20.37 28.66 9.64
CA LYS A 54 -19.42 29.36 10.49
C LYS A 54 -18.55 28.34 11.22
N GLU A 55 -17.25 28.44 11.01
CA GLU A 55 -16.26 27.68 11.77
C GLU A 55 -15.84 28.42 13.02
N VAL A 56 -15.69 27.68 14.12
CA VAL A 56 -15.20 28.20 15.41
C VAL A 56 -13.67 28.16 15.41
N GLY A 57 -13.07 29.29 15.82
CA GLY A 57 -11.71 29.72 15.48
C GLY A 57 -10.58 28.86 16.03
N ALA A 58 -9.73 28.39 15.11
CA ALA A 58 -8.34 28.01 15.34
C ALA A 58 -7.55 28.29 14.04
N GLY A 59 -6.24 28.30 14.16
CA GLY A 59 -5.33 28.36 13.03
C GLY A 59 -5.34 27.07 12.21
N ILE A 60 -4.97 27.19 10.95
CA ILE A 60 -4.69 26.07 10.07
C ILE A 60 -3.49 26.38 9.18
N GLN A 61 -2.63 25.38 8.98
CA GLN A 61 -1.47 25.50 8.11
C GLN A 61 -1.80 24.91 6.76
N VAL A 62 -1.36 25.57 5.70
CA VAL A 62 -1.45 25.12 4.32
C VAL A 62 -0.04 24.90 3.82
N LEU A 63 0.24 23.65 3.45
CA LEU A 63 1.53 23.16 2.96
C LEU A 63 1.59 23.20 1.42
N PRO A 64 2.79 23.09 0.81
CA PRO A 64 3.01 23.03 -0.63
C PRO A 64 1.98 22.24 -1.46
N ASN A 65 1.74 20.98 -1.13
CA ASN A 65 0.77 20.10 -1.81
C ASN A 65 -0.66 20.70 -1.80
N SER A 66 -1.11 21.20 -0.66
CA SER A 66 -2.42 21.83 -0.53
C SER A 66 -2.50 23.20 -1.20
N SER A 67 -1.43 23.99 -1.15
CA SER A 67 -1.37 25.29 -1.84
C SER A 67 -1.46 25.14 -3.37
N ARG A 68 -0.89 24.05 -3.91
CA ARG A 68 -1.01 23.70 -5.34
C ARG A 68 -2.48 23.53 -5.72
N VAL A 69 -3.25 22.80 -4.92
CA VAL A 69 -4.68 22.58 -5.17
C VAL A 69 -5.47 23.89 -5.10
N LEU A 70 -5.26 24.69 -4.05
CA LEU A 70 -5.97 25.96 -3.89
C LEU A 70 -5.67 26.95 -5.04
N GLN A 71 -4.41 27.03 -5.47
CA GLN A 71 -4.02 27.83 -6.63
C GLN A 71 -4.64 27.28 -7.92
N HIS A 72 -4.66 25.96 -8.09
CA HIS A 72 -5.30 25.31 -9.24
C HIS A 72 -6.79 25.62 -9.35
N TRP A 73 -7.48 25.82 -8.21
CA TRP A 73 -8.87 26.27 -8.17
C TRP A 73 -9.08 27.79 -8.35
N GLY A 74 -7.99 28.56 -8.48
CA GLY A 74 -8.02 30.00 -8.68
C GLY A 74 -8.21 30.82 -7.40
N LEU A 75 -7.96 30.24 -6.22
CA LEU A 75 -8.22 30.90 -4.94
C LEU A 75 -7.13 31.85 -4.46
N GLU A 76 -5.95 31.86 -5.10
CA GLU A 76 -4.78 32.59 -4.60
C GLU A 76 -5.08 34.07 -4.28
N LYS A 77 -5.74 34.76 -5.21
CA LYS A 77 -6.09 36.18 -5.06
C LYS A 77 -7.05 36.42 -3.90
N ALA A 78 -8.05 35.55 -3.71
CA ALA A 78 -9.02 35.67 -2.63
C ALA A 78 -8.39 35.36 -1.26
N LEU A 79 -7.39 34.46 -1.23
CA LEU A 79 -6.69 34.05 -0.01
C LEU A 79 -5.61 35.04 0.42
N THR A 80 -4.97 35.74 -0.52
CA THR A 80 -3.82 36.64 -0.26
C THR A 80 -4.04 37.60 0.93
N PRO A 81 -5.21 38.27 1.08
CA PRO A 81 -5.44 39.20 2.20
C PRO A 81 -5.43 38.54 3.59
N TYR A 82 -5.60 37.21 3.66
CA TYR A 82 -5.71 36.46 4.91
C TYR A 82 -4.48 35.58 5.20
N MET A 83 -3.50 35.57 4.30
CA MET A 83 -2.28 34.78 4.43
C MET A 83 -1.35 35.36 5.50
N THR A 84 -0.87 34.49 6.39
CA THR A 84 0.35 34.76 7.15
C THR A 84 1.54 34.09 6.49
N TYR A 85 2.69 34.77 6.47
CA TYR A 85 3.91 34.36 5.76
C TYR A 85 4.99 33.98 6.78
N PRO A 86 4.94 32.75 7.34
CA PRO A 86 6.00 32.30 8.22
C PRO A 86 7.30 32.12 7.43
N ARG A 87 8.43 32.45 8.06
CA ARG A 87 9.76 32.25 7.44
C ARG A 87 10.35 30.88 7.74
N VAL A 88 10.11 30.36 8.94
CA VAL A 88 10.79 29.18 9.47
C VAL A 88 9.82 28.37 10.33
N CYS A 89 10.01 27.05 10.34
CA CYS A 89 9.44 26.16 11.35
C CYS A 89 10.55 25.73 12.33
N ASN A 90 10.45 26.11 13.59
CA ASN A 90 11.42 25.76 14.62
C ASN A 90 10.95 24.53 15.42
N PHE A 91 11.91 23.67 15.75
CA PHE A 91 11.73 22.57 16.69
C PHE A 91 12.57 22.84 17.92
N ILE A 92 11.92 22.82 19.07
CA ILE A 92 12.44 23.30 20.35
C ILE A 92 12.16 22.20 21.37
N GLY A 93 13.12 21.88 22.24
CA GLY A 93 12.86 21.02 23.38
C GLY A 93 11.96 21.73 24.39
N TRP A 94 11.22 20.99 25.20
CA TRP A 94 10.26 21.56 26.16
C TRP A 94 10.89 22.50 27.19
N LYS A 95 12.23 22.46 27.37
CA LYS A 95 13.01 23.41 28.19
C LYS A 95 13.48 24.66 27.45
N GLY A 96 13.16 24.80 26.16
CA GLY A 96 13.48 25.96 25.34
C GLY A 96 14.78 25.87 24.53
N ASN A 97 15.51 24.76 24.61
CA ASN A 97 16.67 24.51 23.77
C ASN A 97 16.26 24.31 22.31
N LYS A 98 16.90 25.01 21.37
CA LYS A 98 16.65 24.80 19.94
C LYS A 98 17.22 23.45 19.51
N ILE A 99 16.38 22.61 18.91
CA ILE A 99 16.79 21.30 18.37
C ILE A 99 17.17 21.46 16.90
N SER A 100 16.22 21.89 16.07
CA SER A 100 16.42 22.06 14.63
C SER A 100 15.42 23.07 14.04
N HIS A 101 15.47 23.25 12.72
CA HIS A 101 14.51 24.10 12.01
C HIS A 101 14.38 23.71 10.53
N LEU A 102 13.29 24.14 9.90
CA LEU A 102 13.06 24.12 8.46
C LEU A 102 12.90 25.56 7.96
N ASP A 103 13.78 25.99 7.06
CA ASP A 103 13.57 27.25 6.31
C ASP A 103 12.51 27.01 5.23
N PHE A 104 11.40 27.76 5.31
CA PHE A 104 10.29 27.57 4.38
C PHE A 104 10.62 28.03 2.97
N HIS A 105 11.46 29.05 2.78
CA HIS A 105 11.85 29.48 1.43
C HIS A 105 12.76 28.45 0.76
N GLU A 106 13.69 27.85 1.50
CA GLU A 106 14.50 26.75 0.99
C GLU A 106 13.61 25.56 0.61
N SER A 107 12.66 25.17 1.46
CA SER A 107 11.73 24.09 1.15
C SER A 107 10.82 24.42 -0.03
N GLU A 108 10.27 25.63 -0.12
CA GLU A 108 9.42 26.09 -1.23
C GLU A 108 10.17 26.03 -2.56
N SER A 109 11.48 26.32 -2.57
CA SER A 109 12.29 26.25 -3.79
C SER A 109 12.34 24.85 -4.42
N LYS A 110 12.16 23.80 -3.61
CA LYS A 110 12.08 22.40 -4.06
C LYS A 110 10.72 22.06 -4.70
N TYR A 111 9.70 22.89 -4.48
CA TYR A 111 8.34 22.72 -5.00
C TYR A 111 7.86 24.01 -5.70
N PRO A 112 8.38 24.32 -6.90
CA PRO A 112 8.18 25.63 -7.53
C PRO A 112 6.71 26.02 -7.70
N GLY A 113 6.39 27.28 -7.34
CA GLY A 113 5.04 27.83 -7.45
C GLY A 113 4.09 27.47 -6.30
N THR A 114 4.57 26.74 -5.29
CA THR A 114 3.79 26.41 -4.08
C THR A 114 4.27 27.24 -2.88
N TRP A 115 3.51 27.19 -1.78
CA TRP A 115 3.83 27.98 -0.59
C TRP A 115 3.40 27.32 0.72
N TYR A 116 4.05 27.74 1.83
CA TYR A 116 3.57 27.51 3.21
C TYR A 116 2.87 28.75 3.74
N ARG A 117 1.60 28.66 4.13
CA ARG A 117 0.89 29.81 4.75
C ARG A 117 0.01 29.35 5.89
N ASP A 118 -0.09 30.19 6.90
CA ASP A 118 -1.00 29.99 8.01
C ASP A 118 -2.24 30.88 7.84
N PHE A 119 -3.40 30.33 8.17
CA PHE A 119 -4.69 31.00 8.06
C PHE A 119 -5.49 30.84 9.35
N HIS A 120 -6.34 31.82 9.62
CA HIS A 120 -7.48 31.55 10.48
C HIS A 120 -8.47 30.68 9.71
N ARG A 121 -8.86 29.52 10.25
CA ARG A 121 -9.64 28.50 9.52
C ARG A 121 -10.93 29.04 8.90
N ALA A 122 -11.63 29.92 9.62
CA ALA A 122 -12.86 30.55 9.12
C ALA A 122 -12.64 31.46 7.89
N ASP A 123 -11.46 32.09 7.76
CA ASP A 123 -11.16 32.94 6.61
C ASP A 123 -10.87 32.08 5.37
N LEU A 124 -10.15 30.97 5.53
CA LEU A 124 -9.95 29.96 4.47
C LEU A 124 -11.28 29.35 4.00
N GLN A 125 -12.14 28.94 4.93
CA GLN A 125 -13.46 28.38 4.59
C GLN A 125 -14.34 29.40 3.86
N ARG A 126 -14.37 30.65 4.32
CA ARG A 126 -15.13 31.71 3.66
C ARG A 126 -14.72 31.88 2.19
N CYS A 127 -13.42 31.92 1.90
CA CYS A 127 -12.95 31.99 0.51
C CYS A 127 -13.37 30.77 -0.33
N LEU A 128 -13.45 29.57 0.26
CA LEU A 128 -13.97 28.40 -0.43
C LEU A 128 -15.47 28.50 -0.71
N VAL A 129 -16.27 28.98 0.24
CA VAL A 129 -17.71 29.23 0.06
C VAL A 129 -17.95 30.26 -1.04
N GLU A 130 -17.23 31.38 -1.01
CA GLU A 130 -17.31 32.43 -2.03
C GLU A 130 -16.95 31.87 -3.41
N ARG A 131 -15.88 31.07 -3.50
CA ARG A 131 -15.47 30.44 -4.76
C ARG A 131 -16.48 29.42 -5.27
N ALA A 132 -17.08 28.63 -4.39
CA ALA A 132 -18.14 27.71 -4.76
C ALA A 132 -19.36 28.47 -5.31
N ALA A 133 -19.76 29.56 -4.66
CA ALA A 133 -20.86 30.41 -5.12
C ALA A 133 -20.56 31.06 -6.48
N GLU A 134 -19.34 31.56 -6.70
CA GLU A 134 -18.90 32.09 -8.01
C GLU A 134 -19.05 31.06 -9.15
N LEU A 135 -18.86 29.78 -8.84
CA LEU A 135 -18.96 28.67 -9.80
C LEU A 135 -20.40 28.15 -9.96
N GLY A 136 -21.38 28.78 -9.29
CA GLY A 136 -22.79 28.41 -9.36
C GLY A 136 -23.20 27.25 -8.47
N VAL A 137 -22.37 26.87 -7.48
CA VAL A 137 -22.71 25.84 -6.49
C VAL A 137 -23.85 26.34 -5.61
N GLN A 138 -24.88 25.52 -5.41
CA GLN A 138 -25.95 25.78 -4.45
C GLN A 138 -25.56 25.26 -3.07
N ILE A 139 -25.90 26.00 -2.02
CA ILE A 139 -25.60 25.62 -0.65
C ILE A 139 -26.87 25.76 0.18
N THR A 140 -27.23 24.73 0.94
CA THR A 140 -28.39 24.73 1.84
C THR A 140 -27.96 24.34 3.25
N CYS A 141 -28.09 25.28 4.19
CA CYS A 141 -27.90 25.04 5.62
C CYS A 141 -29.16 24.41 6.24
N ASN A 142 -29.08 24.03 7.52
CA ASN A 142 -30.13 23.31 8.25
C ASN A 142 -30.55 22.00 7.56
N ALA A 143 -29.67 21.35 6.81
CA ALA A 143 -29.93 20.10 6.10
C ALA A 143 -29.08 18.97 6.69
N ARG A 144 -29.47 18.48 7.88
CA ARG A 144 -28.78 17.38 8.55
C ARG A 144 -29.18 16.05 7.91
N ILE A 145 -28.35 15.53 7.03
CA ILE A 145 -28.55 14.24 6.37
C ILE A 145 -28.32 13.10 7.36
N GLN A 146 -29.22 12.11 7.35
CA GLN A 146 -29.15 10.92 8.20
C GLN A 146 -28.83 9.66 7.40
N THR A 147 -29.28 9.57 6.15
CA THR A 147 -29.08 8.39 5.31
C THR A 147 -29.01 8.79 3.84
N VAL A 148 -28.52 7.85 3.01
CA VAL A 148 -28.47 7.96 1.56
C VAL A 148 -29.15 6.73 0.96
N CYS A 149 -30.17 6.95 0.15
CA CYS A 149 -30.93 5.89 -0.50
C CYS A 149 -30.53 5.78 -1.96
N VAL A 150 -29.95 4.64 -2.36
CA VAL A 150 -29.62 4.36 -3.77
C VAL A 150 -30.88 3.92 -4.51
N SER A 151 -31.06 4.37 -5.76
CA SER A 151 -32.21 3.97 -6.58
C SER A 151 -32.17 2.47 -6.93
N GLU A 152 -33.33 1.88 -7.23
CA GLU A 152 -33.41 0.46 -7.61
C GLU A 152 -32.56 0.11 -8.85
N ASP A 153 -32.41 1.04 -9.79
CA ASP A 153 -31.57 0.88 -10.98
C ASP A 153 -30.09 1.24 -10.75
N GLY A 154 -29.75 1.72 -9.55
CA GLY A 154 -28.41 2.14 -9.13
C GLY A 154 -27.87 3.38 -9.84
N THR A 155 -28.65 4.06 -10.69
CA THR A 155 -28.14 5.18 -11.49
C THR A 155 -28.03 6.47 -10.68
N THR A 156 -28.88 6.64 -9.66
CA THR A 156 -28.97 7.81 -8.79
C THR A 156 -28.92 7.43 -7.30
N ALA A 157 -28.81 8.44 -6.45
CA ALA A 157 -28.96 8.30 -5.00
C ALA A 157 -29.60 9.57 -4.42
N ALA A 158 -30.26 9.42 -3.28
CA ALA A 158 -30.97 10.48 -2.60
C ALA A 158 -30.43 10.70 -1.19
N ALA A 159 -30.02 11.93 -0.87
CA ALA A 159 -29.66 12.31 0.48
C ALA A 159 -30.92 12.68 1.26
N VAL A 160 -31.17 12.03 2.40
CA VAL A 160 -32.39 12.21 3.20
C VAL A 160 -32.06 12.88 4.54
N ALA A 161 -32.65 14.05 4.78
CA ALA A 161 -32.49 14.78 6.03
C ALA A 161 -33.35 14.24 7.16
N SER A 162 -32.94 14.53 8.39
CA SER A 162 -33.66 14.19 9.62
C SER A 162 -35.08 14.75 9.71
N ASP A 163 -35.40 15.78 8.92
CA ASP A 163 -36.73 16.39 8.84
C ASP A 163 -37.57 15.89 7.65
N GLY A 164 -37.10 14.88 6.94
CA GLY A 164 -37.78 14.23 5.82
C GLY A 164 -37.59 14.92 4.47
N ARG A 165 -36.86 16.04 4.38
CA ARG A 165 -36.47 16.59 3.07
C ARG A 165 -35.49 15.66 2.36
N GLN A 166 -35.61 15.59 1.04
CA GLN A 166 -34.82 14.72 0.18
C GLN A 166 -34.23 15.51 -0.99
N TRP A 167 -33.00 15.17 -1.37
CA TRP A 167 -32.32 15.70 -2.56
C TRP A 167 -31.77 14.55 -3.39
N ASP A 168 -32.29 14.42 -4.61
CA ASP A 168 -31.87 13.40 -5.57
C ASP A 168 -30.69 13.89 -6.42
N GLY A 169 -29.72 13.01 -6.65
CA GLY A 169 -28.57 13.29 -7.50
C GLY A 169 -28.11 12.07 -8.27
N ASP A 170 -27.36 12.30 -9.35
CA ASP A 170 -26.67 11.24 -10.08
C ASP A 170 -25.45 10.72 -9.28
N LEU A 171 -24.94 11.51 -8.32
CA LEU A 171 -23.88 11.16 -7.39
C LEU A 171 -24.08 11.90 -6.06
N VAL A 172 -24.02 11.16 -4.95
CA VAL A 172 -23.92 11.71 -3.59
C VAL A 172 -22.47 11.60 -3.11
N ILE A 173 -21.92 12.68 -2.57
CA ILE A 173 -20.59 12.72 -1.96
C ILE A 173 -20.77 12.95 -0.46
N GLY A 174 -20.45 11.95 0.36
CA GLY A 174 -20.46 12.07 1.82
C GLY A 174 -19.16 12.69 2.34
N ALA A 175 -19.27 13.85 2.96
CA ALA A 175 -18.17 14.61 3.56
C ALA A 175 -18.56 15.12 4.97
N ASP A 176 -19.30 14.29 5.72
CA ASP A 176 -19.92 14.61 7.01
C ASP A 176 -18.95 14.55 8.22
N GLY A 177 -17.66 14.31 7.94
CA GLY A 177 -16.56 14.42 8.90
C GLY A 177 -16.40 13.20 9.80
N VAL A 178 -15.45 13.28 10.73
CA VAL A 178 -15.02 12.14 11.57
C VAL A 178 -16.16 11.51 12.37
N PHE A 179 -17.07 12.32 12.93
CA PHE A 179 -18.22 11.84 13.70
C PHE A 179 -19.49 11.70 12.86
N GLY A 180 -19.34 11.76 11.53
CA GLY A 180 -20.38 11.50 10.56
C GLY A 180 -20.95 10.09 10.66
N LYS A 181 -22.21 9.93 10.24
CA LYS A 181 -22.94 8.66 10.26
C LYS A 181 -23.03 8.00 8.89
N LEU A 182 -22.75 8.76 7.83
CA LEU A 182 -22.89 8.26 6.47
C LEU A 182 -21.97 7.09 6.14
N THR A 183 -20.79 7.00 6.77
CA THR A 183 -19.92 5.84 6.59
C THR A 183 -20.54 4.56 7.18
N GLU A 184 -21.22 4.64 8.33
CA GLU A 184 -21.91 3.47 8.90
C GLU A 184 -23.11 3.06 8.04
N GLU A 185 -23.83 4.03 7.48
CA GLU A 185 -24.92 3.81 6.53
C GLU A 185 -24.41 3.13 5.24
N LEU A 186 -23.25 3.56 4.71
CA LEU A 186 -22.66 2.96 3.51
C LEU A 186 -22.29 1.50 3.77
N LEU A 187 -21.78 1.18 4.96
CA LEU A 187 -21.30 -0.15 5.30
C LEU A 187 -22.40 -1.09 5.82
N GLY A 188 -23.55 -0.55 6.24
CA GLY A 188 -24.59 -1.32 6.93
C GLY A 188 -24.14 -1.90 8.29
N ARG A 189 -23.07 -1.37 8.88
CA ARG A 189 -22.51 -1.79 10.19
C ARG A 189 -21.86 -0.61 10.90
N SER A 190 -21.69 -0.74 12.22
CA SER A 190 -21.00 0.29 13.00
C SER A 190 -19.50 0.34 12.66
N ASP A 191 -18.97 1.55 12.60
CA ASP A 191 -17.58 1.89 12.32
C ASP A 191 -17.23 3.20 13.04
N PRO A 192 -17.13 3.20 14.39
CA PRO A 192 -16.87 4.42 15.14
C PRO A 192 -15.40 4.88 14.98
N PRO A 193 -15.10 6.18 15.04
CA PRO A 193 -13.72 6.67 15.06
C PRO A 193 -12.91 6.07 16.21
N VAL A 194 -11.64 5.80 15.94
CA VAL A 194 -10.69 5.28 16.92
C VAL A 194 -10.12 6.44 17.74
N LYS A 195 -10.20 6.34 19.06
CA LYS A 195 -9.59 7.32 19.97
C LYS A 195 -8.09 7.12 20.03
N THR A 196 -7.31 8.19 20.01
CA THR A 196 -5.85 8.10 19.94
C THR A 196 -5.15 8.11 21.30
N GLY A 197 -5.90 8.34 22.38
CA GLY A 197 -5.36 8.55 23.72
C GLY A 197 -4.86 9.97 23.98
N ASP A 198 -5.02 10.89 23.01
CA ASP A 198 -4.62 12.29 23.14
C ASP A 198 -5.82 13.23 23.00
N LEU A 199 -5.69 14.41 23.60
CA LEU A 199 -6.55 15.55 23.34
C LEU A 199 -5.72 16.77 22.93
N ALA A 200 -6.39 17.74 22.31
CA ALA A 200 -5.82 19.03 21.99
C ALA A 200 -6.55 20.17 22.71
N TYR A 201 -5.80 21.03 23.40
CA TYR A 201 -6.25 22.37 23.74
C TYR A 201 -6.00 23.29 22.56
N ARG A 202 -7.00 24.08 22.17
CA ARG A 202 -6.86 25.10 21.11
C ARG A 202 -7.06 26.48 21.69
N LEU A 203 -6.08 27.35 21.49
CA LEU A 203 -6.03 28.69 22.02
C LEU A 203 -5.90 29.69 20.88
N LEU A 204 -6.64 30.78 21.00
CA LEU A 204 -6.52 31.94 20.15
C LEU A 204 -6.30 33.16 21.05
N LEU A 205 -5.06 33.66 21.07
CA LEU A 205 -4.65 34.75 21.94
C LEU A 205 -4.63 36.07 21.16
N SER A 206 -5.03 37.16 21.81
CA SER A 206 -4.76 38.50 21.29
C SER A 206 -3.28 38.83 21.47
N THR A 207 -2.67 39.43 20.46
CA THR A 207 -1.24 39.77 20.48
C THR A 207 -0.93 41.07 21.22
N GLU A 208 -1.93 41.84 21.65
CA GLU A 208 -1.73 43.16 22.28
C GLU A 208 -0.87 43.09 23.56
N GLU A 209 -1.11 42.10 24.42
CA GLU A 209 -0.28 41.88 25.61
C GLU A 209 1.06 41.22 25.27
N MET A 210 1.09 40.36 24.24
CA MET A 210 2.33 39.74 23.78
C MET A 210 3.35 40.76 23.29
N LYS A 211 2.90 41.83 22.60
CA LYS A 211 3.77 42.92 22.12
C LYS A 211 4.51 43.66 23.24
N LYS A 212 3.99 43.60 24.48
CA LYS A 212 4.60 44.24 25.66
C LYS A 212 5.70 43.40 26.30
N ASP A 213 5.74 42.10 26.03
CA ASP A 213 6.79 41.19 26.51
C ASP A 213 7.87 41.01 25.44
N PRO A 214 9.13 41.42 25.69
CA PRO A 214 10.21 41.33 24.70
C PRO A 214 10.45 39.91 24.16
N GLU A 215 10.20 38.86 24.94
CA GLU A 215 10.41 37.46 24.51
C GLU A 215 9.25 36.94 23.65
N LEU A 216 8.04 37.50 23.79
CA LEU A 216 6.88 37.11 23.00
C LEU A 216 6.70 37.98 21.75
N ALA A 217 7.17 39.23 21.78
CA ALA A 217 7.06 40.16 20.65
C ALA A 217 7.74 39.63 19.38
N ASP A 218 8.80 38.84 19.51
CA ASP A 218 9.50 38.24 18.36
C ASP A 218 8.61 37.28 17.55
N PHE A 219 7.69 36.56 18.21
CA PHE A 219 6.75 35.66 17.51
C PHE A 219 5.80 36.41 16.56
N ILE A 220 5.63 37.71 16.75
CA ILE A 220 4.76 38.57 15.95
C ILE A 220 5.58 39.31 14.89
N ASN A 221 6.69 39.91 15.31
CA ASN A 221 7.54 40.72 14.43
C ASN A 221 8.26 39.86 13.37
N ASN A 222 8.56 38.61 13.71
CA ASN A 222 9.18 37.63 12.83
C ASN A 222 8.28 36.38 12.76
N PRO A 223 7.24 36.38 11.89
CA PRO A 223 6.33 35.25 11.76
C PRO A 223 7.07 33.93 11.54
N GLN A 224 6.78 32.97 12.40
CA GLN A 224 7.42 31.66 12.48
C GLN A 224 6.42 30.66 13.04
N VAL A 225 6.64 29.39 12.72
CA VAL A 225 5.92 28.27 13.31
C VAL A 225 6.86 27.62 14.32
N ASN A 226 6.38 27.30 15.51
CA ASN A 226 7.22 26.71 16.54
C ASN A 226 6.57 25.47 17.13
N TYR A 227 7.35 24.39 17.24
CA TYR A 227 7.00 23.13 17.88
C TYR A 227 7.89 22.95 19.12
N TRP A 228 7.30 22.92 20.32
CA TRP A 228 7.98 22.45 21.54
C TRP A 228 7.68 20.99 21.77
N LEU A 229 8.71 20.15 21.86
CA LEU A 229 8.61 18.71 22.04
C LEU A 229 8.97 18.35 23.47
N GLY A 230 8.13 17.56 24.14
CA GLY A 230 8.32 17.22 25.54
C GLY A 230 7.75 15.87 25.95
N PRO A 231 7.94 15.49 27.23
CA PRO A 231 7.42 14.25 27.77
C PRO A 231 5.89 14.22 27.71
N ASP A 232 5.34 13.24 26.98
CA ASP A 232 3.91 12.97 26.82
C ASP A 232 3.07 14.11 26.22
N ALA A 233 3.71 15.22 25.83
CA ALA A 233 3.03 16.44 25.39
C ALA A 233 3.87 17.24 24.40
N HIS A 234 3.22 18.08 23.61
CA HIS A 234 3.92 19.04 22.76
C HIS A 234 3.05 20.29 22.52
N ALA A 235 3.68 21.40 22.16
CA ALA A 235 2.99 22.66 21.89
C ALA A 235 3.35 23.19 20.50
N VAL A 236 2.35 23.69 19.78
CA VAL A 236 2.51 24.33 18.47
C VAL A 236 1.97 25.73 18.50
N ASN A 237 2.69 26.69 17.95
CA ASN A 237 2.14 28.04 17.76
C ASN A 237 2.60 28.73 16.47
N TYR A 238 1.80 29.69 16.06
CA TYR A 238 2.06 30.56 14.92
C TYR A 238 1.10 31.76 14.94
N VAL A 239 1.52 32.85 14.33
CA VAL A 239 0.75 34.10 14.26
C VAL A 239 -0.29 34.04 13.13
N LEU A 240 -1.38 34.79 13.28
CA LEU A 240 -2.50 34.86 12.34
C LEU A 240 -2.92 36.32 12.12
N ARG A 241 -3.69 36.55 11.04
CA ARG A 241 -4.30 37.85 10.70
C ARG A 241 -3.31 39.01 10.78
N GLY A 242 -2.16 38.85 10.12
CA GLY A 242 -1.16 39.92 10.02
C GLY A 242 -0.52 40.34 11.35
N GLY A 243 -0.64 39.52 12.40
CA GLY A 243 -0.07 39.84 13.71
C GLY A 243 -1.08 40.15 14.80
N ASP A 244 -2.39 40.12 14.52
CA ASP A 244 -3.43 40.48 15.50
C ASP A 244 -3.83 39.32 16.42
N LEU A 245 -3.67 38.08 15.93
CA LEU A 245 -4.02 36.87 16.67
C LEU A 245 -2.83 35.92 16.71
N PHE A 246 -2.74 35.15 17.78
CA PHE A 246 -1.74 34.12 17.96
C PHE A 246 -2.42 32.78 18.23
N ASN A 247 -2.21 31.83 17.33
CA ASN A 247 -2.75 30.49 17.47
C ASN A 247 -1.79 29.63 18.27
N MET A 248 -2.33 28.87 19.21
CA MET A 248 -1.57 27.88 19.95
C MET A 248 -2.39 26.61 20.13
N VAL A 249 -1.74 25.45 19.96
CA VAL A 249 -2.34 24.14 20.16
C VAL A 249 -1.43 23.36 21.10
N LEU A 250 -2.01 22.80 22.17
CA LEU A 250 -1.31 21.96 23.13
C LEU A 250 -1.86 20.56 23.02
N LEU A 251 -1.00 19.57 22.81
CA LEU A 251 -1.41 18.19 22.68
C LEU A 251 -0.86 17.42 23.86
N VAL A 252 -1.77 16.78 24.59
CA VAL A 252 -1.51 16.12 25.88
C VAL A 252 -2.33 14.83 25.95
N PRO A 253 -2.07 13.93 26.92
CA PRO A 253 -2.88 12.74 27.10
C PRO A 253 -4.35 13.08 27.37
N ASP A 254 -5.25 12.28 26.82
CA ASP A 254 -6.69 12.48 26.94
C ASP A 254 -7.19 12.23 28.37
N ASP A 255 -7.81 13.24 28.97
CA ASP A 255 -8.45 13.19 30.29
C ASP A 255 -9.98 13.38 30.23
N ILE A 256 -10.57 13.51 29.04
CA ILE A 256 -12.00 13.77 28.90
C ILE A 256 -12.76 12.49 29.34
N PRO A 257 -13.78 12.57 30.20
CA PRO A 257 -14.53 11.38 30.58
C PRO A 257 -15.26 10.74 29.38
N GLU A 258 -15.30 9.42 29.36
CA GLU A 258 -15.90 8.61 28.28
C GLU A 258 -17.37 8.95 27.96
N ALA A 259 -18.13 9.38 28.96
CA ALA A 259 -19.54 9.74 28.81
C ALA A 259 -19.78 11.14 28.23
N GLN A 260 -18.73 11.94 28.00
CA GLN A 260 -18.85 13.32 27.52
C GLN A 260 -18.65 13.43 26.00
N ALA A 261 -19.00 14.59 25.46
CA ALA A 261 -18.76 14.92 24.05
C ALA A 261 -17.26 14.95 23.73
N SER A 262 -16.91 14.77 22.46
CA SER A 262 -15.52 14.84 21.98
C SER A 262 -14.90 16.25 22.07
N THR A 263 -15.72 17.28 22.31
CA THR A 263 -15.27 18.65 22.55
C THR A 263 -15.98 19.19 23.78
N ILE A 264 -15.20 19.69 24.74
CA ILE A 264 -15.70 20.25 26.00
C ILE A 264 -14.95 21.54 26.35
N GLU A 265 -15.54 22.37 27.21
CA GLU A 265 -14.81 23.47 27.85
C GLU A 265 -13.71 22.89 28.76
N GLY A 266 -12.52 23.49 28.72
CA GLY A 266 -11.37 23.13 29.54
C GLY A 266 -11.08 24.17 30.62
N SER A 267 -10.40 23.76 31.69
CA SER A 267 -9.86 24.71 32.69
C SER A 267 -8.53 25.28 32.23
N VAL A 268 -8.41 26.60 32.29
CA VAL A 268 -7.15 27.31 32.03
C VAL A 268 -6.12 26.96 33.11
N GLU A 269 -6.54 26.78 34.36
CA GLU A 269 -5.69 26.41 35.49
C GLU A 269 -5.10 25.01 35.31
N GLU A 270 -5.93 24.02 34.97
CA GLU A 270 -5.48 22.65 34.65
C GLU A 270 -4.48 22.66 33.49
N MET A 271 -4.81 23.39 32.41
CA MET A 271 -3.95 23.54 31.26
C MET A 271 -2.60 24.17 31.63
N CYS A 272 -2.59 25.22 32.45
CA CYS A 272 -1.35 25.87 32.89
C CYS A 272 -0.48 24.93 33.74
N ALA A 273 -1.10 24.12 34.60
CA ALA A 273 -0.41 23.17 35.47
C ALA A 273 0.32 22.06 34.68
N LEU A 274 -0.29 21.57 33.57
CA LEU A 274 0.33 20.56 32.70
C LEU A 274 1.69 21.00 32.10
N PHE A 275 1.88 22.31 31.94
CA PHE A 275 3.09 22.88 31.35
C PHE A 275 4.02 23.51 32.40
N GLU A 276 3.83 23.23 33.70
CA GLU A 276 4.70 23.76 34.74
C GLU A 276 6.16 23.31 34.52
N GLY A 277 7.11 24.24 34.65
CA GLY A 277 8.53 23.98 34.42
C GLY A 277 8.95 23.81 32.95
N TRP A 278 8.02 23.91 31.99
CA TRP A 278 8.35 24.07 30.57
C TRP A 278 9.00 25.44 30.31
N ASP A 279 9.46 25.65 29.08
CA ASP A 279 9.97 26.92 28.57
C ASP A 279 9.13 28.10 29.10
N PRO A 280 9.74 29.11 29.75
CA PRO A 280 9.03 30.24 30.32
C PRO A 280 8.09 30.96 29.35
N ARG A 281 8.39 30.92 28.04
CA ARG A 281 7.55 31.50 26.99
C ARG A 281 6.18 30.81 26.89
N ILE A 282 6.11 29.49 27.07
CA ILE A 282 4.85 28.74 27.12
C ILE A 282 3.99 29.25 28.28
N GLN A 283 4.56 29.31 29.48
CA GLN A 283 3.84 29.78 30.67
C GLN A 283 3.34 31.22 30.54
N LYS A 284 4.13 32.11 29.94
CA LYS A 284 3.69 33.48 29.65
C LYS A 284 2.50 33.51 28.69
N LEU A 285 2.51 32.69 27.63
CA LEU A 285 1.41 32.59 26.67
C LEU A 285 0.14 32.03 27.30
N LEU A 286 0.24 30.95 28.09
CA LEU A 286 -0.94 30.32 28.71
C LEU A 286 -1.65 31.25 29.68
N LYS A 287 -0.92 32.13 30.39
CA LYS A 287 -1.50 33.14 31.28
C LYS A 287 -2.33 34.22 30.58
N LEU A 288 -2.18 34.37 29.25
CA LEU A 288 -3.01 35.28 28.45
C LEU A 288 -4.33 34.62 28.02
N CYS A 289 -4.48 33.31 28.22
CA CYS A 289 -5.68 32.57 27.85
C CYS A 289 -6.81 32.87 28.85
N GLN A 290 -7.97 33.29 28.33
CA GLN A 290 -9.15 33.57 29.15
C GLN A 290 -10.10 32.37 29.25
N SER A 291 -10.13 31.54 28.21
CA SER A 291 -10.96 30.33 28.12
C SER A 291 -10.33 29.40 27.09
N VAL A 292 -10.56 28.10 27.23
CA VAL A 292 -9.99 27.09 26.35
C VAL A 292 -10.94 25.92 26.20
N GLN A 293 -10.91 25.27 25.04
CA GLN A 293 -11.65 24.03 24.80
C GLN A 293 -10.69 22.85 24.68
N LYS A 294 -11.09 21.69 25.20
CA LYS A 294 -10.41 20.40 25.00
C LYS A 294 -11.10 19.64 23.87
N TRP A 295 -10.31 19.10 22.96
CA TRP A 295 -10.76 18.35 21.80
C TRP A 295 -10.14 16.96 21.83
N ARG A 296 -10.94 15.92 22.08
CA ARG A 296 -10.49 14.54 21.95
C ARG A 296 -10.04 14.28 20.51
N LEU A 297 -8.85 13.73 20.36
CA LEU A 297 -8.33 13.36 19.06
C LEU A 297 -8.79 11.93 18.71
N CYS A 298 -9.46 11.83 17.57
CA CYS A 298 -9.86 10.56 16.98
C CYS A 298 -9.30 10.46 15.57
N ILE A 299 -9.00 9.24 15.16
CA ILE A 299 -8.61 8.89 13.79
C ILE A 299 -9.63 7.94 13.19
N ARG A 300 -9.62 7.89 11.87
CA ARG A 300 -10.40 6.94 11.10
C ARG A 300 -9.63 6.66 9.82
N PHE A 301 -9.47 5.39 9.47
CA PHE A 301 -8.96 5.03 8.16
C PHE A 301 -9.81 3.91 7.58
N GLY A 302 -10.50 4.21 6.47
CA GLY A 302 -11.47 3.33 5.85
C GLY A 302 -10.79 2.29 4.97
N GLU A 303 -10.47 1.13 5.54
CA GLU A 303 -10.02 -0.06 4.82
C GLU A 303 -11.19 -0.84 4.17
N PHE A 304 -12.11 -0.10 3.57
CA PHE A 304 -13.29 -0.59 2.86
C PHE A 304 -13.51 0.25 1.60
N ASP A 305 -14.41 -0.14 0.71
CA ASP A 305 -14.74 0.69 -0.46
C ASP A 305 -15.47 1.96 -0.05
N TRP A 306 -14.85 3.10 -0.38
CA TRP A 306 -15.38 4.43 -0.12
C TRP A 306 -16.55 4.77 -1.05
N ALA A 307 -16.70 4.04 -2.16
CA ALA A 307 -17.80 4.19 -3.10
C ALA A 307 -18.76 3.00 -3.02
N HIS A 308 -20.07 3.29 -3.10
CA HIS A 308 -21.10 2.28 -3.28
C HIS A 308 -20.93 1.59 -4.64
N GLU A 309 -21.22 0.28 -4.73
CA GLU A 309 -21.02 -0.56 -5.93
C GLU A 309 -21.73 -0.07 -7.20
N THR A 310 -22.78 0.73 -7.02
CA THR A 310 -23.55 1.36 -8.12
C THR A 310 -22.85 2.59 -8.70
N GLY A 311 -21.88 3.16 -7.99
CA GLY A 311 -21.20 4.40 -8.37
C GLY A 311 -22.06 5.66 -8.20
N SER A 312 -23.16 5.59 -7.45
CA SER A 312 -24.03 6.74 -7.15
C SER A 312 -23.77 7.37 -5.79
N TRP A 313 -22.86 6.82 -4.97
CA TRP A 313 -22.46 7.37 -3.68
C TRP A 313 -20.97 7.13 -3.40
N VAL A 314 -20.23 8.14 -2.93
CA VAL A 314 -18.82 8.06 -2.52
C VAL A 314 -18.55 8.88 -1.25
N MET A 315 -17.61 8.45 -0.42
CA MET A 315 -17.18 9.10 0.82
C MET A 315 -15.80 9.73 0.68
N ILE A 316 -15.59 10.89 1.31
CA ILE A 316 -14.31 11.64 1.29
C ILE A 316 -13.98 12.30 2.64
N GLY A 317 -12.75 12.81 2.78
CA GLY A 317 -12.36 13.60 3.94
C GLY A 317 -12.29 12.80 5.23
N ASP A 318 -12.48 13.49 6.36
CA ASP A 318 -12.42 12.89 7.69
C ASP A 318 -13.47 11.77 7.91
N ALA A 319 -14.50 11.66 7.07
CA ALA A 319 -15.47 10.57 7.11
C ALA A 319 -14.84 9.19 6.80
N VAL A 320 -13.69 9.16 6.11
CA VAL A 320 -12.99 7.92 5.73
C VAL A 320 -11.48 7.94 6.00
N HIS A 321 -10.84 9.09 6.21
CA HIS A 321 -9.41 9.15 6.52
C HIS A 321 -9.05 10.31 7.48
N ALA A 322 -9.76 10.40 8.60
CA ALA A 322 -9.43 11.33 9.68
C ALA A 322 -8.05 11.01 10.27
N THR A 323 -7.22 12.04 10.44
CA THR A 323 -5.82 11.91 10.90
C THR A 323 -5.53 12.79 12.11
N LEU A 324 -4.48 12.44 12.84
CA LEU A 324 -3.91 13.28 13.86
C LEU A 324 -3.31 14.57 13.27
N PRO A 325 -3.35 15.70 14.01
CA PRO A 325 -2.92 17.00 13.49
C PRO A 325 -1.39 17.15 13.36
N TYR A 326 -0.60 16.15 13.77
CA TYR A 326 0.86 16.22 13.89
C TYR A 326 1.63 16.51 12.59
N LEU A 327 1.03 16.24 11.43
CA LEU A 327 1.59 16.56 10.11
C LEU A 327 0.96 17.78 9.44
N ALA A 328 0.04 18.47 10.12
CA ALA A 328 -0.75 19.59 9.56
C ALA A 328 -1.39 19.27 8.18
N SER A 329 -1.70 18.01 7.91
CA SER A 329 -2.06 17.53 6.57
C SER A 329 -3.54 17.15 6.39
N GLY A 330 -4.37 17.16 7.45
CA GLY A 330 -5.79 16.80 7.36
C GLY A 330 -6.56 17.63 6.32
N ALA A 331 -6.43 18.95 6.37
CA ALA A 331 -7.03 19.83 5.35
C ALA A 331 -6.42 19.64 3.97
N GLY A 332 -5.12 19.38 3.88
CA GLY A 332 -4.47 19.09 2.61
C GLY A 332 -5.02 17.83 1.96
N MET A 333 -5.23 16.75 2.73
CA MET A 333 -5.87 15.53 2.24
C MET A 333 -7.30 15.80 1.75
N ALA A 334 -8.09 16.57 2.51
CA ALA A 334 -9.44 16.96 2.12
C ALA A 334 -9.48 17.74 0.79
N PHE A 335 -8.53 18.66 0.56
CA PHE A 335 -8.44 19.37 -0.71
C PHE A 335 -7.99 18.46 -1.85
N GLU A 336 -7.02 17.58 -1.60
CA GLU A 336 -6.58 16.58 -2.56
C GLU A 336 -7.71 15.62 -2.95
N ASP A 337 -8.60 15.21 -2.03
CA ASP A 337 -9.75 14.38 -2.38
C ASP A 337 -10.65 15.08 -3.39
N GLY A 338 -11.03 16.32 -3.10
CA GLY A 338 -11.84 17.13 -4.03
C GLY A 338 -11.16 17.27 -5.38
N ALA A 339 -9.85 17.54 -5.39
CA ALA A 339 -9.07 17.75 -6.61
C ALA A 339 -8.99 16.49 -7.47
N VAL A 340 -8.65 15.34 -6.88
CA VAL A 340 -8.58 14.05 -7.59
C VAL A 340 -9.98 13.64 -8.07
N LEU A 341 -11.01 13.75 -7.21
CA LEU A 341 -12.37 13.37 -7.57
C LEU A 341 -12.88 14.20 -8.76
N GLY A 342 -12.75 15.53 -8.68
CA GLY A 342 -13.16 16.41 -9.77
C GLY A 342 -12.33 16.20 -11.05
N GLU A 343 -11.06 15.83 -10.94
CA GLU A 343 -10.23 15.48 -12.08
C GLU A 343 -10.73 14.19 -12.76
N CYS A 344 -10.99 13.13 -11.99
CA CYS A 344 -11.58 11.89 -12.50
C CYS A 344 -12.94 12.14 -13.16
N LEU A 345 -13.84 12.90 -12.52
CA LEU A 345 -15.17 13.22 -13.07
C LEU A 345 -15.10 14.09 -14.33
N SER A 346 -14.10 14.97 -14.44
CA SER A 346 -13.91 15.81 -15.63
C SER A 346 -13.58 15.02 -16.91
N ARG A 347 -13.16 13.76 -16.77
CA ARG A 347 -12.83 12.85 -17.90
C ARG A 347 -14.00 11.96 -18.32
N LEU A 348 -15.14 12.03 -17.64
CA LEU A 348 -16.33 11.28 -18.04
C LEU A 348 -16.78 11.67 -19.46
N PRO A 349 -17.47 10.78 -20.19
CA PRO A 349 -17.97 11.08 -21.53
C PRO A 349 -18.72 12.41 -21.60
N ASN A 350 -18.57 13.12 -22.72
CA ASN A 350 -19.20 14.43 -22.93
C ASN A 350 -19.60 14.60 -24.40
N HIS A 351 -20.63 13.87 -24.83
CA HIS A 351 -21.13 13.93 -26.20
C HIS A 351 -22.67 13.92 -26.20
N PRO A 352 -23.35 14.66 -27.10
CA PRO A 352 -24.82 14.73 -27.11
C PRO A 352 -25.55 13.39 -27.29
N SER A 353 -24.87 12.38 -27.86
CA SER A 353 -25.43 11.03 -28.04
C SER A 353 -25.31 10.13 -26.81
N VAL A 354 -24.57 10.57 -25.78
CA VAL A 354 -24.39 9.83 -24.53
C VAL A 354 -25.31 10.44 -23.47
N SER A 355 -25.96 9.56 -22.69
CA SER A 355 -26.78 9.95 -21.54
C SER A 355 -26.06 9.54 -20.26
N LYS A 356 -26.17 10.34 -19.21
CA LYS A 356 -25.68 10.03 -17.86
C LYS A 356 -26.32 8.79 -17.23
N SER A 357 -27.46 8.34 -17.76
CA SER A 357 -28.13 7.10 -17.41
C SER A 357 -27.78 5.91 -18.33
N SER A 358 -26.95 6.12 -19.37
CA SER A 358 -26.56 5.02 -20.25
C SER A 358 -25.59 4.07 -19.51
N PRO A 359 -25.58 2.77 -19.84
CA PRO A 359 -24.63 1.83 -19.26
C PRO A 359 -23.17 2.25 -19.45
N GLU A 360 -22.84 2.82 -20.61
CA GLU A 360 -21.51 3.36 -20.91
C GLU A 360 -21.10 4.45 -19.92
N PHE A 361 -21.98 5.43 -19.66
CA PHE A 361 -21.67 6.52 -18.75
C PHE A 361 -21.61 6.04 -17.30
N VAL A 362 -22.53 5.16 -16.89
CA VAL A 362 -22.53 4.59 -15.53
C VAL A 362 -21.24 3.80 -15.28
N ASN A 363 -20.79 3.01 -16.25
CA ASN A 363 -19.52 2.28 -16.14
C ASN A 363 -18.32 3.24 -16.08
N ALA A 364 -18.30 4.30 -16.90
CA ALA A 364 -17.27 5.32 -16.82
C ALA A 364 -17.26 6.05 -15.46
N LYS A 365 -18.44 6.31 -14.87
CA LYS A 365 -18.59 6.88 -13.52
C LYS A 365 -18.01 5.95 -12.46
N LYS A 366 -18.35 4.67 -12.49
CA LYS A 366 -17.78 3.66 -11.57
C LYS A 366 -16.26 3.58 -11.70
N HIS A 367 -15.74 3.56 -12.92
CA HIS A 367 -14.30 3.56 -13.19
C HIS A 367 -13.63 4.81 -12.61
N ALA A 368 -14.19 6.00 -12.86
CA ALA A 368 -13.67 7.26 -12.31
C ALA A 368 -13.62 7.25 -10.78
N LEU A 369 -14.65 6.73 -10.11
CA LEU A 369 -14.68 6.60 -8.64
C LEU A 369 -13.65 5.57 -8.13
N SER A 370 -13.43 4.49 -8.87
CA SER A 370 -12.40 3.49 -8.56
C SER A 370 -10.99 4.08 -8.68
N VAL A 371 -10.70 4.85 -9.73
CA VAL A 371 -9.42 5.57 -9.91
C VAL A 371 -9.20 6.55 -8.76
N PHE A 372 -10.21 7.37 -8.45
CA PHE A 372 -10.20 8.27 -7.30
C PHE A 372 -9.82 7.53 -6.01
N GLN A 373 -10.54 6.43 -5.72
CA GLN A 373 -10.32 5.65 -4.52
C GLN A 373 -8.89 5.11 -4.43
N GLN A 374 -8.33 4.59 -5.52
CA GLN A 374 -6.97 4.05 -5.53
C GLN A 374 -5.91 5.12 -5.29
N CYS A 375 -6.03 6.27 -5.96
CA CYS A 375 -5.15 7.43 -5.71
C CYS A 375 -5.18 7.83 -4.24
N ARG A 376 -6.39 8.00 -3.70
CA ARG A 376 -6.57 8.57 -2.36
C ARG A 376 -6.27 7.61 -1.24
N LYS A 377 -6.71 6.33 -1.30
CA LYS A 377 -6.42 5.35 -0.24
C LYS A 377 -4.93 5.22 0.04
N ALA A 378 -4.11 4.99 -1.00
CA ALA A 378 -2.68 4.84 -0.83
C ALA A 378 -2.04 6.12 -0.26
N ARG A 379 -2.45 7.28 -0.80
CA ARG A 379 -1.91 8.59 -0.41
C ARG A 379 -2.30 8.99 1.01
N THR A 380 -3.54 8.77 1.43
CA THR A 380 -4.01 9.13 2.78
C THR A 380 -3.56 8.11 3.82
N LYS A 381 -3.42 6.82 3.48
CA LYS A 381 -2.82 5.79 4.35
C LYS A 381 -1.44 6.21 4.81
N MET A 382 -0.57 6.56 3.86
CA MET A 382 0.78 7.05 4.13
C MET A 382 0.80 8.24 5.11
N VAL A 383 -0.14 9.19 4.97
CA VAL A 383 -0.21 10.38 5.84
C VAL A 383 -0.72 10.01 7.23
N VAL A 384 -1.75 9.18 7.33
CA VAL A 384 -2.34 8.74 8.61
C VAL A 384 -1.31 7.93 9.41
N GLU A 385 -0.70 6.92 8.79
CA GLU A 385 0.33 6.10 9.44
C GLU A 385 1.51 6.94 9.92
N ARG A 386 1.97 7.87 9.06
CA ARG A 386 3.05 8.76 9.46
C ARG A 386 2.63 9.73 10.57
N GLY A 387 1.38 10.19 10.58
CA GLY A 387 0.83 10.99 11.67
C GLY A 387 0.92 10.27 13.01
N ASN A 388 0.62 8.96 13.03
CA ASN A 388 0.73 8.13 14.24
C ASN A 388 2.19 7.99 14.73
N ILE A 389 3.15 7.85 13.80
CA ILE A 389 4.58 7.87 14.16
C ILE A 389 4.94 9.23 14.78
N GLN A 390 4.39 10.30 14.23
CA GLN A 390 4.70 11.65 14.67
C GLN A 390 4.18 11.96 16.08
N GLN A 391 3.05 11.36 16.47
CA GLN A 391 2.54 11.36 17.85
C GLN A 391 3.64 10.89 18.82
N TYR A 392 4.12 9.67 18.61
CA TYR A 392 5.16 9.06 19.45
C TYR A 392 6.45 9.89 19.44
N LEU A 393 6.93 10.27 18.25
CA LEU A 393 8.19 11.00 18.14
C LEU A 393 8.14 12.38 18.81
N TYR A 394 7.01 13.08 18.87
CA TYR A 394 6.91 14.40 19.51
C TYR A 394 6.77 14.35 21.03
N HIS A 395 6.36 13.20 21.56
CA HIS A 395 5.99 13.01 22.96
C HIS A 395 6.98 12.17 23.78
N LEU A 396 8.17 11.90 23.24
CA LEU A 396 9.22 11.16 23.94
C LEU A 396 9.58 11.82 25.27
N ARG A 397 9.69 11.00 26.31
CA ARG A 397 10.19 11.42 27.62
C ARG A 397 11.70 11.62 27.57
N ASP A 398 12.21 12.51 28.42
CA ASP A 398 13.64 12.75 28.58
C ASP A 398 14.38 11.42 28.83
N GLY A 399 15.41 11.16 28.02
CA GLY A 399 16.18 9.92 28.08
C GLY A 399 16.80 9.55 26.72
N PRO A 400 17.40 8.35 26.62
CA PRO A 400 18.19 7.97 25.45
C PRO A 400 17.45 8.03 24.11
N GLU A 401 16.15 7.69 24.07
CA GLU A 401 15.35 7.76 22.84
C GLU A 401 15.12 9.21 22.38
N GLN A 402 14.84 10.11 23.33
CA GLN A 402 14.66 11.53 23.05
C GLN A 402 15.98 12.18 22.63
N GLU A 403 17.10 11.84 23.29
CA GLU A 403 18.44 12.29 22.92
C GLU A 403 18.80 11.87 21.49
N GLU A 404 18.53 10.62 21.12
CA GLU A 404 18.78 10.12 19.76
C GLU A 404 17.86 10.78 18.73
N ARG A 405 16.58 11.01 19.07
CA ARG A 405 15.65 11.76 18.21
C ARG A 405 16.18 13.18 17.95
N ASP A 406 16.59 13.90 18.99
CA ASP A 406 17.15 15.25 18.87
C ASP A 406 18.46 15.26 18.06
N HIS A 407 19.35 14.31 18.32
CA HIS A 407 20.60 14.14 17.57
C HIS A 407 20.32 13.92 16.07
N LYS A 408 19.37 13.04 15.72
CA LYS A 408 18.97 12.82 14.32
C LYS A 408 18.42 14.08 13.65
N MET A 409 17.63 14.88 14.38
CA MET A 409 17.08 16.15 13.86
C MET A 409 18.16 17.21 13.60
N GLN A 410 19.33 17.09 14.23
CA GLN A 410 20.47 17.98 14.06
C GLN A 410 21.42 17.57 12.93
N MET A 411 21.33 16.34 12.42
CA MET A 411 22.23 15.83 11.39
C MET A 411 22.05 16.52 10.03
N VAL A 412 23.17 16.69 9.32
CA VAL A 412 23.22 17.19 7.93
C VAL A 412 24.21 16.30 7.15
N PRO A 413 23.79 15.61 6.07
CA PRO A 413 22.44 15.60 5.51
C PRO A 413 21.43 14.93 6.45
N THR A 414 20.18 15.37 6.36
CA THR A 414 19.06 14.79 7.08
C THR A 414 18.90 13.30 6.72
N PRO A 415 18.81 12.38 7.72
CA PRO A 415 18.55 10.97 7.47
C PRO A 415 17.06 10.70 7.16
N GLU A 416 16.75 9.56 6.53
CA GLU A 416 15.37 9.06 6.47
C GLU A 416 14.82 8.69 7.85
N GLY A 417 13.50 8.79 8.01
CA GLY A 417 12.81 8.54 9.28
C GLY A 417 12.90 9.72 10.26
N GLU A 418 13.19 10.93 9.77
CA GLU A 418 13.40 12.11 10.59
C GLU A 418 12.12 12.52 11.33
N ALA A 419 12.21 12.95 12.60
CA ALA A 419 11.05 13.46 13.33
C ALA A 419 10.49 14.78 12.72
N LEU A 420 11.30 15.58 12.03
CA LEU A 420 10.80 16.73 11.27
C LEU A 420 10.35 16.27 9.88
N ALA A 421 9.14 15.70 9.80
CA ALA A 421 8.60 15.02 8.61
C ALA A 421 8.68 15.83 7.29
N TRP A 422 8.63 17.16 7.36
CA TRP A 422 8.68 18.03 6.17
C TRP A 422 10.11 18.21 5.60
N ARG A 423 11.14 17.72 6.30
CA ARG A 423 12.54 17.68 5.84
C ARG A 423 13.02 16.27 5.51
N ASP A 424 12.31 15.25 5.95
CA ASP A 424 12.63 13.85 5.70
C ASP A 424 12.79 13.59 4.18
N PRO A 425 13.96 13.12 3.71
CA PRO A 425 14.23 12.97 2.28
C PRO A 425 13.38 11.88 1.60
N GLY A 426 12.92 10.86 2.32
CA GLY A 426 12.06 9.80 1.79
C GLY A 426 10.58 10.18 1.78
N LEU A 427 10.14 10.98 2.75
CA LEU A 427 8.74 11.37 2.90
C LEU A 427 8.40 12.72 2.27
N ALA A 428 9.21 13.75 2.51
CA ALA A 428 8.88 15.13 2.15
C ALA A 428 8.56 15.31 0.66
N PRO A 429 9.32 14.71 -0.30
CA PRO A 429 8.96 14.78 -1.71
C PRO A 429 7.59 14.17 -2.03
N ARG A 430 7.22 13.06 -1.35
CA ARG A 430 5.93 12.39 -1.55
C ARG A 430 4.78 13.11 -0.85
N LEU A 431 5.06 13.79 0.26
CA LEU A 431 4.07 14.54 1.05
C LEU A 431 3.79 15.91 0.45
N LEU A 432 4.83 16.71 0.24
CA LEU A 432 4.76 18.12 -0.16
C LEU A 432 4.74 18.29 -1.68
N GLY A 433 5.41 17.38 -2.41
CA GLY A 433 5.49 17.38 -3.87
C GLY A 433 4.34 16.68 -4.57
N TYR A 434 3.35 16.14 -3.83
CA TYR A 434 2.25 15.37 -4.39
C TYR A 434 1.52 16.12 -5.52
N ASP A 435 1.46 15.50 -6.70
CA ASP A 435 0.79 16.02 -7.88
C ASP A 435 -0.47 15.21 -8.20
N HIS A 436 -1.61 15.70 -7.72
CA HIS A 436 -2.92 15.06 -7.87
C HIS A 436 -3.31 14.78 -9.33
N ILE A 437 -2.89 15.64 -10.27
CA ILE A 437 -3.19 15.45 -11.70
C ILE A 437 -2.38 14.27 -12.24
N GLY A 438 -1.05 14.27 -12.07
CA GLY A 438 -0.17 13.20 -12.51
C GLY A 438 -0.55 11.84 -11.94
N ASP A 439 -0.86 11.76 -10.64
CA ASP A 439 -1.29 10.52 -9.98
C ASP A 439 -2.62 9.99 -10.56
N SER A 440 -3.61 10.86 -10.78
CA SER A 440 -4.88 10.46 -11.39
C SER A 440 -4.72 9.91 -12.82
N ILE A 441 -3.82 10.47 -13.62
CA ILE A 441 -3.55 10.02 -15.01
C ILE A 441 -2.84 8.67 -15.00
N LEU A 442 -1.85 8.52 -14.11
CA LEU A 442 -1.08 7.29 -13.99
C LEU A 442 -1.98 6.11 -13.57
N ARG A 443 -2.81 6.30 -12.55
CA ARG A 443 -3.74 5.25 -12.08
C ARG A 443 -4.80 4.89 -13.11
N ASP A 444 -5.36 5.89 -13.80
CA ASP A 444 -6.30 5.67 -14.89
C ASP A 444 -5.67 4.81 -16.00
N SER A 445 -4.44 5.14 -16.41
CA SER A 445 -3.69 4.39 -17.44
C SER A 445 -3.42 2.94 -17.03
N LEU A 446 -3.03 2.70 -15.77
CA LEU A 446 -2.79 1.35 -15.23
C LEU A 446 -4.08 0.51 -15.21
N MET A 447 -5.22 1.10 -14.83
CA MET A 447 -6.50 0.41 -14.81
C MET A 447 -7.05 0.11 -16.21
N VAL A 448 -6.80 0.99 -17.17
CA VAL A 448 -7.13 0.74 -18.59
C VAL A 448 -6.29 -0.43 -19.13
N GLN A 449 -4.98 -0.50 -18.82
CA GLN A 449 -4.14 -1.64 -19.21
C GLN A 449 -4.61 -2.98 -18.58
N PHE A 450 -5.13 -2.95 -17.35
CA PHE A 450 -5.74 -4.13 -16.70
C PHE A 450 -7.06 -4.56 -17.37
N THR A 451 -7.90 -3.62 -17.83
CA THR A 451 -9.15 -3.98 -18.53
C THR A 451 -8.91 -4.49 -19.95
N TYR A 452 -7.91 -3.97 -20.68
CA TYR A 452 -7.53 -4.48 -22.00
C TYR A 452 -6.83 -5.85 -21.98
N SER A 453 -6.12 -6.19 -20.89
CA SER A 453 -5.51 -7.52 -20.72
C SER A 453 -6.53 -8.61 -20.33
N VAL A 454 -7.69 -8.21 -19.79
CA VAL A 454 -8.79 -9.13 -19.42
C VAL A 454 -9.86 -9.27 -20.53
N TRP A 455 -9.90 -8.38 -21.53
CA TRP A 455 -10.88 -8.38 -22.65
C TRP A 455 -10.29 -8.68 -24.05
N LEU A 456 -9.30 -9.56 -24.13
CA LEU A 456 -8.98 -10.27 -25.39
C LEU A 456 -9.24 -11.77 -25.23
N PRO A 457 -10.51 -12.15 -25.26
CA PRO A 457 -10.94 -13.09 -26.29
C PRO A 457 -12.20 -12.58 -27.01
N SER A 458 -12.37 -12.98 -28.28
CA SER A 458 -13.58 -12.84 -29.11
C SER A 458 -13.79 -11.55 -29.95
N TRP A 459 -12.80 -11.19 -30.77
CA TRP A 459 -13.04 -10.47 -32.04
C TRP A 459 -12.29 -11.13 -33.20
N PHE A 460 -12.59 -12.40 -33.50
CA PHE A 460 -12.29 -13.05 -34.79
C PHE A 460 -13.20 -14.27 -35.02
N ALA A 461 -14.51 -14.04 -35.06
CA ALA A 461 -15.44 -15.00 -35.65
C ALA A 461 -16.79 -14.31 -35.91
N PHE A 462 -16.94 -13.69 -37.08
CA PHE A 462 -18.07 -13.91 -37.99
C PHE A 462 -17.96 -12.97 -39.21
N GLY A 463 -17.84 -13.56 -40.40
CA GLY A 463 -18.03 -12.83 -41.66
C GLY A 463 -17.29 -13.39 -42.86
N LEU A 464 -17.65 -14.60 -43.32
CA LEU A 464 -17.81 -15.03 -44.73
C LEU A 464 -17.53 -16.54 -44.85
N PHE A 465 -18.58 -17.37 -44.92
CA PHE A 465 -18.74 -18.42 -45.93
C PHE A 465 -20.16 -19.00 -45.86
N ASN A 466 -20.78 -19.10 -47.03
CA ASN A 466 -22.14 -19.59 -47.27
C ASN A 466 -22.24 -21.12 -47.14
N GLY A 467 -23.40 -21.62 -46.68
CA GLY A 467 -24.05 -22.79 -47.29
C GLY A 467 -24.47 -23.98 -46.40
N ILE A 468 -25.79 -24.22 -46.40
CA ILE A 468 -26.50 -25.53 -46.37
C ILE A 468 -27.04 -26.07 -45.01
N HIS A 469 -28.34 -25.77 -44.79
CA HIS A 469 -29.50 -26.59 -44.35
C HIS A 469 -29.48 -27.70 -43.25
N THR A 470 -30.27 -27.43 -42.18
CA THR A 470 -31.35 -28.24 -41.50
C THR A 470 -31.02 -29.43 -40.55
N PRO A 471 -31.94 -29.90 -39.66
CA PRO A 471 -32.71 -29.22 -38.58
C PRO A 471 -32.75 -30.00 -37.20
N HIS A 472 -33.11 -29.29 -36.10
CA HIS A 472 -33.70 -29.64 -34.74
C HIS A 472 -34.19 -31.09 -34.36
N PRO A 473 -34.63 -31.47 -33.10
CA PRO A 473 -34.88 -30.73 -31.82
C PRO A 473 -34.72 -31.47 -30.42
N ARG A 474 -35.14 -30.77 -29.32
CA ARG A 474 -35.69 -31.20 -27.98
C ARG A 474 -34.69 -31.30 -26.80
N TYR A 475 -34.92 -30.85 -25.55
CA TYR A 475 -36.09 -30.76 -24.64
C TYR A 475 -35.97 -29.54 -23.68
N ARG A 476 -37.00 -28.71 -23.49
CA ARG A 476 -38.09 -28.69 -22.45
C ARG A 476 -37.69 -28.29 -21.01
N PHE A 477 -38.18 -27.11 -20.61
CA PHE A 477 -38.29 -26.60 -19.22
C PHE A 477 -39.49 -27.21 -18.48
N THR A 478 -39.34 -27.40 -17.16
CA THR A 478 -40.44 -27.56 -16.20
C THR A 478 -40.14 -26.78 -14.91
N THR A 479 -41.18 -26.17 -14.36
CA THR A 479 -41.22 -25.13 -13.33
C THR A 479 -41.39 -25.63 -11.89
N LEU A 480 -40.76 -24.88 -10.97
CA LEU A 480 -41.15 -24.50 -9.59
C LEU A 480 -41.51 -25.56 -8.53
N LYS A 481 -40.82 -25.46 -7.38
CA LYS A 481 -41.44 -25.39 -6.05
C LYS A 481 -40.50 -24.74 -5.03
N THR A 482 -41.05 -23.81 -4.27
CA THR A 482 -40.50 -23.19 -3.06
C THR A 482 -40.64 -24.15 -1.87
N GLU A 483 -39.51 -24.49 -1.23
CA GLU A 483 -39.49 -24.97 0.16
C GLU A 483 -38.31 -24.32 0.89
N ASN A 484 -38.63 -23.61 1.96
CA ASN A 484 -37.68 -23.11 2.94
C ASN A 484 -36.86 -24.27 3.50
N THR A 485 -35.59 -24.34 3.16
CA THR A 485 -34.58 -25.04 3.95
C THR A 485 -33.36 -24.15 4.01
N GLN A 486 -32.86 -23.90 5.21
CA GLN A 486 -31.60 -23.21 5.48
C GLN A 486 -30.48 -23.76 4.57
N LEU A 487 -30.12 -23.01 3.53
CA LEU A 487 -28.86 -23.20 2.83
C LEU A 487 -27.83 -22.33 3.54
N ILE A 488 -27.29 -22.91 4.62
CA ILE A 488 -25.93 -22.60 5.06
C ILE A 488 -25.06 -22.78 3.81
N PHE A 489 -24.58 -21.69 3.23
CA PHE A 489 -23.43 -21.76 2.32
C PHE A 489 -22.30 -22.35 3.15
N LYS A 490 -22.04 -23.65 2.98
CA LYS A 490 -20.75 -24.21 3.35
C LYS A 490 -19.73 -23.52 2.45
N MET A 491 -19.10 -22.46 2.96
CA MET A 491 -17.83 -22.00 2.43
C MET A 491 -16.92 -23.22 2.32
N GLY A 492 -16.43 -23.52 1.11
CA GLY A 492 -15.39 -24.53 0.95
C GLY A 492 -14.24 -24.17 1.88
N LYS A 493 -13.69 -25.14 2.61
CA LYS A 493 -12.57 -24.90 3.51
C LYS A 493 -11.38 -24.41 2.68
N LYS A 494 -10.83 -23.23 2.97
CA LYS A 494 -9.57 -22.74 2.37
C LYS A 494 -8.51 -23.84 2.48
N ARG A 495 -7.74 -24.05 1.41
CA ARG A 495 -6.66 -25.04 1.37
C ARG A 495 -5.37 -24.40 0.90
N VAL A 496 -4.48 -24.08 1.83
CA VAL A 496 -3.24 -23.36 1.54
C VAL A 496 -2.06 -24.23 1.93
N LEU A 497 -1.25 -24.62 0.95
CA LEU A 497 -0.06 -25.43 1.15
C LEU A 497 1.16 -24.53 1.16
N VAL A 498 1.85 -24.43 2.29
CA VAL A 498 3.01 -23.55 2.44
C VAL A 498 4.25 -24.41 2.67
N GLY A 499 5.35 -24.13 1.98
CA GLY A 499 6.56 -24.94 2.07
C GLY A 499 7.82 -24.10 1.96
N TYR A 500 8.88 -24.57 2.60
CA TYR A 500 10.24 -24.07 2.41
C TYR A 500 11.01 -25.06 1.54
N GLY A 501 11.49 -24.59 0.39
CA GLY A 501 12.62 -25.14 -0.35
C GLY A 501 13.90 -24.51 0.19
N VAL A 502 14.86 -25.32 0.63
CA VAL A 502 16.11 -24.85 1.22
C VAL A 502 17.31 -25.35 0.43
N ASP A 503 18.01 -24.42 -0.23
CA ASP A 503 19.10 -24.76 -1.14
C ASP A 503 20.43 -24.59 -0.40
N ILE A 504 21.13 -25.70 -0.11
CA ILE A 504 22.42 -25.68 0.61
C ILE A 504 23.56 -25.40 -0.37
N ASP A 505 23.51 -24.23 -1.00
CA ASP A 505 24.52 -23.81 -1.96
C ASP A 505 25.89 -23.72 -1.33
N ALA A 506 26.01 -22.99 -0.22
CA ALA A 506 27.22 -22.94 0.59
C ALA A 506 28.48 -22.75 -0.29
N VAL A 507 29.44 -23.67 -0.22
CA VAL A 507 30.66 -23.60 -1.06
C VAL A 507 30.35 -23.88 -2.53
N ALA A 508 29.39 -24.75 -2.85
CA ALA A 508 29.03 -25.09 -4.23
C ALA A 508 28.53 -23.85 -4.99
N GLY A 509 27.72 -22.99 -4.38
CA GLY A 509 27.27 -21.73 -4.99
C GLY A 509 28.43 -20.82 -5.39
N TRP A 510 29.47 -20.70 -4.55
CA TRP A 510 30.68 -19.92 -4.87
C TRP A 510 31.53 -20.52 -5.98
N LEU A 511 31.53 -21.84 -6.14
CA LEU A 511 32.20 -22.54 -7.24
C LEU A 511 31.42 -22.44 -8.55
N GLY A 512 30.09 -22.39 -8.46
CA GLY A 512 29.18 -22.39 -9.61
C GLY A 512 28.68 -20.99 -9.96
N SER A 513 27.55 -20.60 -9.37
CA SER A 513 26.76 -19.45 -9.83
C SER A 513 27.19 -18.08 -9.30
N TYR A 514 27.85 -18.02 -8.15
CA TYR A 514 28.10 -16.73 -7.48
C TYR A 514 29.39 -16.04 -7.95
N GLY A 515 30.31 -16.74 -8.63
CA GLY A 515 31.54 -16.13 -9.16
C GLY A 515 32.57 -15.71 -8.09
N GLY A 516 32.81 -16.57 -7.09
CA GLY A 516 33.75 -16.36 -5.99
C GLY A 516 34.77 -17.50 -5.79
N GLU A 517 34.93 -18.36 -6.77
CA GLU A 517 35.77 -19.57 -6.76
C GLU A 517 37.25 -19.26 -6.50
N ASP A 518 37.74 -18.12 -6.98
CA ASP A 518 39.12 -17.67 -6.78
C ASP A 518 39.31 -16.86 -5.47
N SER A 519 38.27 -16.72 -4.64
CA SER A 519 38.31 -15.94 -3.41
C SER A 519 38.19 -16.80 -2.17
N VAL A 520 39.31 -16.98 -1.45
CA VAL A 520 39.32 -17.63 -0.11
C VAL A 520 38.30 -17.00 0.84
N SER A 521 38.10 -15.69 0.74
CA SER A 521 37.10 -14.98 1.54
C SER A 521 35.68 -15.39 1.18
N ASP A 522 35.34 -15.57 -0.10
CA ASP A 522 33.98 -15.96 -0.49
C ASP A 522 33.73 -17.44 -0.21
N ILE A 523 34.71 -18.32 -0.44
CA ILE A 523 34.66 -19.72 0.00
C ILE A 523 34.41 -19.81 1.52
N SER A 524 35.04 -18.95 2.33
CA SER A 524 34.79 -18.93 3.78
C SER A 524 33.34 -18.56 4.16
N ARG A 525 32.63 -17.80 3.31
CA ARG A 525 31.21 -17.49 3.50
C ARG A 525 30.34 -18.72 3.22
N GLY A 526 30.69 -19.52 2.22
CA GLY A 526 30.08 -20.82 1.97
C GLY A 526 30.30 -21.80 3.14
N LEU A 527 31.51 -21.84 3.72
CA LEU A 527 31.77 -22.64 4.94
C LEU A 527 30.87 -22.22 6.10
N TRP A 528 30.68 -20.91 6.29
CA TRP A 528 29.77 -20.39 7.30
C TRP A 528 28.31 -20.82 7.04
N ALA A 529 27.86 -20.78 5.78
CA ALA A 529 26.51 -21.19 5.40
C ALA A 529 26.26 -22.67 5.73
N GLY A 530 27.18 -23.54 5.31
CA GLY A 530 27.12 -24.98 5.57
C GLY A 530 27.09 -25.33 7.06
N HIS A 531 28.01 -24.80 7.86
CA HIS A 531 28.12 -25.14 9.28
C HIS A 531 27.10 -24.40 10.16
N VAL A 532 26.98 -23.08 10.00
CA VAL A 532 26.24 -22.21 10.91
C VAL A 532 24.84 -21.91 10.39
N GLY A 533 24.73 -21.59 9.10
CA GLY A 533 23.46 -21.25 8.47
C GLY A 533 22.46 -22.41 8.52
N THR A 534 22.89 -23.59 8.06
CA THR A 534 22.09 -24.82 8.05
C THR A 534 21.58 -25.17 9.44
N THR A 535 22.47 -25.21 10.43
CA THR A 535 22.13 -25.51 11.83
C THR A 535 21.11 -24.52 12.41
N ARG A 536 21.17 -23.24 12.02
CA ARG A 536 20.21 -22.24 12.50
C ARG A 536 18.84 -22.38 11.87
N LEU A 537 18.77 -22.69 10.57
CA LEU A 537 17.51 -22.97 9.90
C LEU A 537 16.84 -24.23 10.47
N LEU A 538 17.61 -25.28 10.77
CA LEU A 538 17.08 -26.46 11.47
C LEU A 538 16.43 -26.10 12.82
N LYS A 539 17.07 -25.22 13.61
CA LYS A 539 16.49 -24.74 14.87
C LYS A 539 15.22 -23.91 14.67
N LEU A 540 15.18 -23.09 13.61
CA LEU A 540 13.98 -22.33 13.26
C LEU A 540 12.83 -23.27 12.92
N PHE A 541 13.05 -24.28 12.08
CA PHE A 541 12.01 -25.23 11.70
C PHE A 541 11.57 -26.11 12.86
N ASP A 542 12.48 -26.56 13.72
CA ASP A 542 12.16 -27.29 14.95
C ASP A 542 11.27 -26.45 15.88
N LYS A 543 11.59 -25.17 16.08
CA LYS A 543 10.80 -24.23 16.90
C LYS A 543 9.33 -24.15 16.47
N TYR A 544 9.03 -24.18 15.16
CA TYR A 544 7.67 -24.10 14.63
C TYR A 544 7.10 -25.46 14.19
N ASN A 545 7.82 -26.57 14.45
CA ASN A 545 7.45 -27.92 14.02
C ASN A 545 7.17 -28.03 12.51
N ILE A 546 8.01 -27.40 11.69
CA ILE A 546 7.91 -27.37 10.22
C ILE A 546 8.86 -28.42 9.62
N LYS A 547 8.39 -29.16 8.61
CA LYS A 547 9.25 -29.97 7.74
C LYS A 547 9.40 -29.28 6.39
N ALA A 548 10.62 -28.82 6.12
CA ALA A 548 11.05 -28.26 4.84
C ALA A 548 11.61 -29.34 3.88
N SER A 549 11.74 -28.97 2.61
CA SER A 549 12.42 -29.71 1.55
C SER A 549 13.78 -29.08 1.30
N TRP A 550 14.84 -29.87 1.39
CA TRP A 550 16.22 -29.40 1.27
C TRP A 550 16.84 -29.91 -0.03
N PHE A 551 17.30 -29.00 -0.88
CA PHE A 551 17.96 -29.34 -2.13
C PHE A 551 19.47 -29.15 -1.93
N ILE A 552 20.20 -30.27 -1.98
CA ILE A 552 21.59 -30.32 -1.51
C ILE A 552 22.50 -30.67 -2.70
N PRO A 553 23.40 -29.76 -3.11
CA PRO A 553 24.44 -30.09 -4.07
C PRO A 553 25.29 -31.26 -3.58
N GLY A 554 25.69 -32.16 -4.48
CA GLY A 554 26.55 -33.29 -4.11
C GLY A 554 27.86 -32.85 -3.42
N HIS A 555 28.45 -31.74 -3.85
CA HIS A 555 29.59 -31.12 -3.20
C HIS A 555 29.28 -30.68 -1.76
N SER A 556 28.14 -30.04 -1.52
CA SER A 556 27.72 -29.62 -0.18
C SER A 556 27.47 -30.82 0.73
N LEU A 557 26.90 -31.91 0.20
CA LEU A 557 26.72 -33.16 0.94
C LEU A 557 28.06 -33.78 1.38
N GLU A 558 29.07 -33.79 0.50
CA GLU A 558 30.42 -34.30 0.82
C GLU A 558 31.18 -33.36 1.77
N THR A 559 30.95 -32.05 1.68
CA THR A 559 31.69 -31.04 2.46
C THR A 559 31.13 -30.87 3.87
N PHE A 560 29.80 -30.97 4.04
CA PHE A 560 29.09 -30.77 5.30
C PHE A 560 28.26 -32.01 5.69
N PRO A 561 28.87 -33.21 5.79
CA PRO A 561 28.14 -34.45 5.98
C PRO A 561 27.42 -34.52 7.33
N GLU A 562 27.95 -33.87 8.36
CA GLU A 562 27.34 -33.85 9.70
C GLU A 562 26.08 -32.98 9.73
N GLU A 563 26.12 -31.79 9.15
CA GLU A 563 24.96 -30.90 9.06
C GLU A 563 23.89 -31.46 8.13
N CYS A 564 24.28 -32.05 6.99
CA CYS A 564 23.34 -32.75 6.12
C CYS A 564 22.71 -33.96 6.83
N ALA A 565 23.46 -34.64 7.72
CA ALA A 565 22.90 -35.75 8.50
C ALA A 565 21.88 -35.24 9.51
N GLN A 566 22.09 -34.07 10.11
CA GLN A 566 21.08 -33.43 10.98
C GLN A 566 19.79 -33.13 10.21
N VAL A 567 19.88 -32.65 8.95
CA VAL A 567 18.70 -32.44 8.09
C VAL A 567 17.93 -33.75 7.88
N ARG A 568 18.63 -34.83 7.48
CA ARG A 568 18.04 -36.15 7.28
C ARG A 568 17.41 -36.70 8.57
N ASP A 569 18.17 -36.67 9.67
CA ASP A 569 17.78 -37.29 10.94
C ASP A 569 16.64 -36.53 11.62
N ALA A 570 16.50 -35.23 11.34
CA ALA A 570 15.32 -34.45 11.70
C ALA A 570 14.10 -34.76 10.83
N GLY A 571 14.21 -35.62 9.81
CA GLY A 571 13.08 -36.08 8.99
C GLY A 571 12.60 -35.08 7.94
N HIS A 572 13.48 -34.17 7.50
CA HIS A 572 13.20 -33.30 6.35
C HIS A 572 13.25 -34.07 5.03
N GLU A 573 12.60 -33.53 3.99
CA GLU A 573 12.79 -34.02 2.63
C GLU A 573 14.17 -33.59 2.11
N ILE A 574 14.83 -34.45 1.32
CA ILE A 574 16.09 -34.15 0.64
C ILE A 574 15.95 -34.45 -0.86
N GLY A 575 16.16 -33.43 -1.69
CA GLY A 575 16.10 -33.46 -3.15
C GLY A 575 17.43 -33.13 -3.83
N LEU A 576 17.45 -33.26 -5.15
CA LEU A 576 18.64 -33.04 -5.99
C LEU A 576 18.90 -31.54 -6.24
N HIS A 577 20.17 -31.13 -6.29
CA HIS A 577 20.59 -29.77 -6.62
C HIS A 577 21.93 -29.67 -7.36
N GLY A 578 22.15 -30.53 -8.36
CA GLY A 578 23.43 -30.65 -9.07
C GLY A 578 24.58 -31.11 -8.18
N TYR A 579 25.82 -31.00 -8.67
CA TYR A 579 27.01 -31.36 -7.88
C TYR A 579 27.68 -30.14 -7.25
N SER A 580 28.07 -29.15 -8.06
CA SER A 580 28.78 -27.94 -7.66
C SER A 580 28.05 -26.66 -8.12
N HIS A 581 26.71 -26.71 -8.18
CA HIS A 581 25.87 -25.59 -8.64
C HIS A 581 26.19 -25.13 -10.09
N GLU A 582 26.47 -26.10 -10.97
CA GLU A 582 26.72 -25.91 -12.39
C GLU A 582 25.44 -25.59 -13.20
N ASN A 583 25.55 -24.75 -14.24
CA ASN A 583 24.41 -24.37 -15.09
C ASN A 583 24.06 -25.51 -16.08
N PRO A 584 22.85 -26.11 -16.02
CA PRO A 584 22.48 -27.21 -16.92
C PRO A 584 22.47 -26.85 -18.41
N ALA A 585 22.07 -25.63 -18.78
CA ALA A 585 22.07 -25.17 -20.17
C ALA A 585 23.48 -24.98 -20.76
N SER A 586 24.52 -24.98 -19.92
CA SER A 586 25.92 -24.91 -20.35
C SER A 586 26.59 -26.28 -20.46
N MET A 587 25.88 -27.37 -20.13
CA MET A 587 26.41 -28.73 -20.12
C MET A 587 25.93 -29.56 -21.30
N THR A 588 26.72 -30.54 -21.73
CA THR A 588 26.27 -31.58 -22.64
C THR A 588 25.29 -32.54 -21.94
N LYS A 589 24.44 -33.24 -22.70
CA LYS A 589 23.56 -34.29 -22.14
C LYS A 589 24.33 -35.38 -21.38
N GLU A 590 25.55 -35.68 -21.81
CA GLU A 590 26.43 -36.64 -21.12
C GLU A 590 26.88 -36.09 -19.76
N GLN A 591 27.35 -34.84 -19.70
CA GLN A 591 27.71 -34.20 -18.44
C GLN A 591 26.52 -34.10 -17.47
N GLN A 592 25.34 -33.70 -17.97
CA GLN A 592 24.11 -33.68 -17.18
C GLN A 592 23.79 -35.07 -16.61
N ARG A 593 23.93 -36.13 -17.42
CA ARG A 593 23.71 -37.51 -16.99
C ARG A 593 24.72 -37.96 -15.95
N ASP A 594 26.01 -37.69 -16.14
CA ASP A 594 27.06 -38.12 -15.21
C ASP A 594 26.89 -37.49 -13.83
N ILE A 595 26.53 -36.21 -13.80
CA ILE A 595 26.21 -35.48 -12.57
C ILE A 595 24.95 -36.03 -11.91
N LEU A 596 23.88 -36.23 -12.69
CA LEU A 596 22.63 -36.79 -12.17
C LEU A 596 22.84 -38.20 -11.61
N ASP A 597 23.58 -39.07 -12.31
CA ASP A 597 23.90 -40.43 -11.86
C ASP A 597 24.64 -40.40 -10.52
N LYS A 598 25.69 -39.58 -10.42
CA LYS A 598 26.48 -39.44 -9.20
C LYS A 598 25.62 -38.92 -8.04
N THR A 599 24.93 -37.80 -8.24
CA THR A 599 24.17 -37.11 -7.18
C THR A 599 22.94 -37.91 -6.75
N TYR A 600 22.26 -38.60 -7.68
CA TYR A 600 21.17 -39.52 -7.37
C TYR A 600 21.63 -40.66 -6.47
N LYS A 601 22.74 -41.33 -6.81
CA LYS A 601 23.31 -42.40 -5.99
C LYS A 601 23.71 -41.90 -4.61
N MET A 602 24.37 -40.73 -4.54
CA MET A 602 24.77 -40.12 -3.28
C MET A 602 23.58 -39.87 -2.36
N ILE A 603 22.52 -39.20 -2.85
CA ILE A 603 21.33 -38.92 -2.03
C ILE A 603 20.60 -40.21 -1.67
N ARG A 604 20.43 -41.14 -2.62
CA ARG A 604 19.80 -42.44 -2.37
C ARG A 604 20.49 -43.20 -1.25
N ASP A 605 21.82 -43.31 -1.33
CA ASP A 605 22.62 -44.07 -0.37
C ASP A 605 22.66 -43.35 0.98
N PHE A 606 22.71 -42.01 0.98
CA PHE A 606 22.71 -41.19 2.19
C PHE A 606 21.38 -41.20 2.97
N CYS A 607 20.25 -41.15 2.26
CA CYS A 607 18.90 -41.11 2.82
C CYS A 607 18.28 -42.50 2.98
N GLY A 608 18.84 -43.53 2.34
CA GLY A 608 18.25 -44.88 2.26
C GLY A 608 17.01 -44.98 1.36
N LYS A 609 16.65 -43.90 0.65
CA LYS A 609 15.55 -43.82 -0.32
C LYS A 609 15.93 -42.89 -1.47
N PRO A 610 15.47 -43.14 -2.70
CA PRO A 610 15.78 -42.26 -3.83
C PRO A 610 15.15 -40.87 -3.65
N PRO A 611 15.77 -39.80 -4.18
CA PRO A 611 15.14 -38.48 -4.23
C PRO A 611 13.92 -38.49 -5.14
N ARG A 612 12.89 -37.72 -4.76
CA ARG A 612 11.65 -37.55 -5.56
C ARG A 612 11.61 -36.23 -6.32
N GLY A 613 12.39 -35.24 -5.88
CA GLY A 613 12.37 -33.89 -6.43
C GLY A 613 13.74 -33.33 -6.75
N VAL A 614 13.74 -32.28 -7.55
CA VAL A 614 14.93 -31.54 -7.95
C VAL A 614 14.65 -30.03 -7.96
N VAL A 615 15.67 -29.27 -7.59
CA VAL A 615 15.82 -27.87 -7.99
C VAL A 615 17.08 -27.83 -8.86
N ALA A 616 16.96 -27.43 -10.11
CA ALA A 616 18.11 -27.24 -10.98
C ALA A 616 18.92 -26.03 -10.51
N PRO A 617 20.25 -26.12 -10.40
CA PRO A 617 21.08 -24.95 -10.14
C PRO A 617 20.79 -23.84 -11.15
N TRP A 618 20.86 -22.59 -10.71
CA TRP A 618 20.48 -21.39 -11.48
C TRP A 618 18.98 -21.27 -11.81
N TRP A 619 18.13 -22.19 -11.35
CA TRP A 619 16.78 -22.37 -11.89
C TRP A 619 16.77 -22.41 -13.42
N GLU A 620 17.80 -23.05 -13.98
CA GLU A 620 17.95 -23.20 -15.42
C GLU A 620 17.76 -24.68 -15.80
N SER A 621 17.05 -24.92 -16.90
CA SER A 621 16.67 -26.26 -17.32
C SER A 621 16.94 -26.47 -18.80
N SER A 622 16.85 -27.71 -19.25
CA SER A 622 16.99 -28.08 -20.65
C SER A 622 16.06 -29.25 -21.00
N ALA A 623 15.75 -29.42 -22.28
CA ALA A 623 14.90 -30.52 -22.71
C ALA A 623 15.54 -31.87 -22.38
N GLU A 624 16.87 -31.96 -22.51
CA GLU A 624 17.67 -33.11 -22.16
C GLU A 624 17.61 -33.43 -20.66
N MET A 625 17.66 -32.40 -19.80
CA MET A 625 17.55 -32.57 -18.36
C MET A 625 16.18 -33.13 -17.98
N VAL A 626 15.08 -32.56 -18.51
CA VAL A 626 13.72 -33.08 -18.23
C VAL A 626 13.57 -34.53 -18.68
N GLU A 627 14.13 -34.91 -19.82
CA GLU A 627 14.13 -36.30 -20.28
C GLU A 627 14.85 -37.22 -19.30
N LEU A 628 16.02 -36.81 -18.79
CA LEU A 628 16.79 -37.55 -17.79
C LEU A 628 16.04 -37.64 -16.45
N LEU A 629 15.43 -36.56 -15.97
CA LEU A 629 14.64 -36.57 -14.72
C LEU A 629 13.51 -37.61 -14.79
N LEU A 630 12.80 -37.67 -15.91
CA LEU A 630 11.76 -38.68 -16.15
C LEU A 630 12.34 -40.10 -16.16
N ASP A 631 13.50 -40.32 -16.80
CA ASP A 631 14.16 -41.64 -16.86
C ASP A 631 14.64 -42.12 -15.48
N TYR A 632 14.99 -41.19 -14.59
CA TYR A 632 15.40 -41.44 -13.21
C TYR A 632 14.22 -41.51 -12.23
N GLY A 633 12.98 -41.40 -12.72
CA GLY A 633 11.79 -41.49 -11.88
C GLY A 633 11.58 -40.29 -10.94
N ILE A 634 12.19 -39.14 -11.24
CA ILE A 634 11.94 -37.90 -10.50
C ILE A 634 10.50 -37.46 -10.76
N GLU A 635 9.80 -37.06 -9.70
CA GLU A 635 8.36 -36.82 -9.71
C GLU A 635 8.00 -35.33 -9.80
N TYR A 636 8.86 -34.45 -9.29
CA TYR A 636 8.65 -33.02 -9.38
C TYR A 636 9.94 -32.21 -9.60
N ASP A 637 9.78 -31.02 -10.16
CA ASP A 637 10.78 -29.98 -10.37
C ASP A 637 10.28 -28.66 -9.72
N HIS A 638 11.22 -27.84 -9.24
CA HIS A 638 10.95 -26.50 -8.72
C HIS A 638 11.96 -25.51 -9.30
N SER A 639 12.00 -25.39 -10.62
CA SER A 639 12.95 -24.54 -11.35
C SER A 639 12.32 -23.73 -12.48
N MET A 640 11.02 -23.91 -12.74
CA MET A 640 10.30 -23.22 -13.80
C MET A 640 9.23 -22.28 -13.24
N SER A 641 9.17 -21.07 -13.81
CA SER A 641 8.32 -19.97 -13.32
C SER A 641 7.11 -19.67 -14.20
N HIS A 642 6.48 -20.69 -14.80
CA HIS A 642 5.31 -20.44 -15.67
C HIS A 642 4.04 -20.03 -14.91
N GLU A 643 3.97 -20.33 -13.61
CA GLU A 643 2.91 -19.97 -12.68
C GLU A 643 3.55 -19.42 -11.39
N ASP A 644 2.76 -18.84 -10.49
CA ASP A 644 3.23 -18.22 -9.25
C ASP A 644 2.76 -18.93 -7.97
N CYS A 645 1.57 -19.54 -8.01
CA CYS A 645 0.93 -20.18 -6.85
C CYS A 645 0.14 -21.46 -7.20
N GLN A 646 0.22 -21.93 -8.45
CA GLN A 646 -0.47 -23.14 -8.93
C GLN A 646 0.55 -24.14 -9.48
N MET A 647 0.48 -25.39 -9.01
CA MET A 647 1.26 -26.49 -9.56
C MET A 647 0.72 -26.92 -10.93
N TYR A 648 1.60 -27.39 -11.81
CA TYR A 648 1.20 -27.81 -13.16
C TYR A 648 2.05 -28.97 -13.67
N TRP A 649 1.61 -29.62 -14.75
CA TRP A 649 2.44 -30.62 -15.44
C TRP A 649 3.50 -29.92 -16.31
N LEU A 650 4.78 -30.16 -16.04
CA LEU A 650 5.87 -29.46 -16.71
C LEU A 650 5.84 -29.71 -18.23
N ARG A 651 5.97 -28.63 -19.00
CA ARG A 651 6.13 -28.66 -20.46
C ARG A 651 7.61 -28.53 -20.82
N THR A 652 8.08 -29.40 -21.72
CA THR A 652 9.46 -29.41 -22.21
C THR A 652 9.50 -29.29 -23.74
N GLY A 653 10.62 -28.85 -24.28
CA GLY A 653 10.80 -28.69 -25.74
C GLY A 653 10.16 -27.43 -26.32
N ASP A 654 9.81 -26.45 -25.47
CA ASP A 654 9.45 -25.11 -25.95
C ASP A 654 10.61 -24.52 -26.77
N SER A 655 10.29 -23.91 -27.91
CA SER A 655 11.29 -23.26 -28.77
C SER A 655 10.85 -21.88 -29.21
N TRP A 656 11.81 -20.96 -29.33
CA TRP A 656 11.56 -19.57 -29.72
C TRP A 656 12.65 -19.06 -30.65
N THR A 657 12.31 -18.06 -31.45
CA THR A 657 13.30 -17.37 -32.29
C THR A 657 13.80 -16.14 -31.55
N LYS A 658 15.09 -16.13 -31.18
CA LYS A 658 15.73 -14.96 -30.54
C LYS A 658 15.73 -13.77 -31.50
N ILE A 659 15.54 -12.57 -30.96
CA ILE A 659 15.66 -11.33 -31.73
C ILE A 659 17.09 -11.21 -32.27
N ASN A 660 17.23 -11.00 -33.57
CA ASN A 660 18.51 -10.75 -34.21
C ASN A 660 18.46 -9.43 -34.97
N TYR A 661 18.99 -8.36 -34.37
CA TYR A 661 19.02 -7.02 -34.95
C TYR A 661 19.90 -6.88 -36.20
N LYS A 662 20.71 -7.91 -36.52
CA LYS A 662 21.50 -7.94 -37.76
C LYS A 662 20.71 -8.46 -38.96
N GLU A 663 19.57 -9.09 -38.72
CA GLU A 663 18.70 -9.68 -39.73
C GLU A 663 17.41 -8.88 -39.89
N LYS A 664 16.67 -9.12 -40.98
CA LYS A 664 15.35 -8.50 -41.16
C LYS A 664 14.38 -8.96 -40.07
N ALA A 665 13.51 -8.06 -39.61
CA ALA A 665 12.55 -8.36 -38.54
C ALA A 665 11.69 -9.62 -38.80
N GLU A 666 11.32 -9.86 -40.07
CA GLU A 666 10.57 -11.06 -40.49
C GLU A 666 11.23 -12.39 -40.12
N THR A 667 12.56 -12.40 -39.92
CA THR A 667 13.30 -13.62 -39.57
C THR A 667 13.04 -14.07 -38.12
N TRP A 668 12.70 -13.14 -37.22
CA TRP A 668 12.54 -13.39 -35.79
C TRP A 668 11.16 -13.00 -35.22
N MET A 669 10.29 -12.30 -35.97
CA MET A 669 8.89 -12.06 -35.59
C MET A 669 8.04 -13.34 -35.74
N LYS A 670 8.34 -14.36 -34.92
CA LYS A 670 7.64 -15.64 -34.87
C LYS A 670 7.17 -15.92 -33.44
N PRO A 671 5.97 -16.47 -33.25
CA PRO A 671 5.53 -16.86 -31.91
C PRO A 671 6.40 -18.00 -31.34
N LEU A 672 6.40 -18.12 -30.01
CA LEU A 672 6.88 -19.32 -29.32
C LEU A 672 6.17 -20.56 -29.88
N VAL A 673 6.93 -21.61 -30.16
CA VAL A 673 6.40 -22.93 -30.45
C VAL A 673 6.41 -23.73 -29.15
N ARG A 674 5.21 -24.07 -28.67
CA ARG A 674 5.04 -24.87 -27.45
C ARG A 674 5.46 -26.32 -27.73
N GLY A 675 6.22 -26.89 -26.80
CA GLY A 675 6.60 -28.29 -26.77
C GLY A 675 5.53 -29.17 -26.13
N GLU A 676 5.96 -30.25 -25.49
CA GLU A 676 5.10 -31.32 -24.99
C GLU A 676 5.01 -31.31 -23.47
N THR A 677 3.80 -31.51 -22.95
CA THR A 677 3.59 -31.68 -21.51
C THR A 677 4.01 -33.07 -21.07
N THR A 678 4.70 -33.15 -19.94
CA THR A 678 5.24 -34.38 -19.35
C THR A 678 4.42 -34.81 -18.13
N GLY A 679 4.78 -35.95 -17.55
CA GLY A 679 4.27 -36.40 -16.25
C GLY A 679 5.09 -35.91 -15.04
N LEU A 680 6.01 -34.96 -15.24
CA LEU A 680 6.73 -34.31 -14.15
C LEU A 680 5.88 -33.16 -13.60
N VAL A 681 5.73 -33.08 -12.28
CA VAL A 681 5.01 -31.98 -11.63
C VAL A 681 5.96 -30.80 -11.48
N GLU A 682 5.54 -29.62 -11.91
CA GLU A 682 6.21 -28.38 -11.52
C GLU A 682 5.55 -27.79 -10.28
N ILE A 683 6.37 -27.55 -9.26
CA ILE A 683 6.03 -26.63 -8.17
C ILE A 683 6.65 -25.28 -8.56
N PRO A 684 5.87 -24.21 -8.79
CA PRO A 684 6.39 -23.01 -9.43
C PRO A 684 7.50 -22.34 -8.63
N GLY A 685 8.68 -22.20 -9.22
CA GLY A 685 9.77 -21.37 -8.68
C GLY A 685 9.53 -19.88 -8.99
N SER A 686 9.89 -18.98 -8.08
CA SER A 686 9.71 -17.54 -8.29
C SER A 686 10.79 -16.72 -7.60
N TRP A 687 11.48 -15.87 -8.39
CA TRP A 687 12.51 -14.95 -7.90
C TRP A 687 11.98 -13.91 -6.91
N TYR A 688 10.66 -13.73 -6.81
CA TYR A 688 10.03 -12.78 -5.91
C TYR A 688 9.78 -13.36 -4.50
N ILE A 689 9.83 -14.69 -4.35
CA ILE A 689 9.77 -15.42 -3.07
C ILE A 689 11.04 -16.26 -2.84
N ASP A 690 12.17 -15.72 -3.34
CA ASP A 690 13.54 -16.19 -3.13
C ASP A 690 14.32 -15.13 -2.33
N ASP A 691 15.05 -15.56 -1.31
CA ASP A 691 15.81 -14.70 -0.41
C ASP A 691 17.18 -14.28 -0.96
N LEU A 692 17.77 -15.07 -1.87
CA LEU A 692 19.18 -14.95 -2.20
C LEU A 692 19.47 -13.77 -3.14
N PRO A 693 18.78 -13.58 -4.28
CA PRO A 693 19.03 -12.44 -5.17
C PRO A 693 18.96 -11.07 -4.46
N PRO A 694 17.96 -10.78 -3.59
CA PRO A 694 17.92 -9.51 -2.89
C PRO A 694 18.92 -9.43 -1.72
N MET A 695 19.21 -10.53 -1.01
CA MET A 695 19.96 -10.45 0.25
C MET A 695 21.45 -10.82 0.15
N MET A 696 21.90 -11.42 -0.95
CA MET A 696 23.30 -11.84 -1.09
C MET A 696 24.17 -10.74 -1.69
N PHE A 697 25.28 -10.42 -1.03
CA PHE A 697 26.32 -9.55 -1.59
C PHE A 697 27.31 -10.38 -2.41
N ILE A 698 27.45 -10.12 -3.71
CA ILE A 698 28.36 -10.81 -4.61
C ILE A 698 29.28 -9.79 -5.27
N LYS A 699 30.59 -9.88 -5.00
CA LYS A 699 31.58 -8.86 -5.40
C LYS A 699 31.58 -8.55 -6.89
N ASN A 700 31.40 -9.59 -7.71
CA ASN A 700 31.47 -9.50 -9.18
C ASN A 700 30.10 -9.33 -9.85
N SER A 701 29.02 -9.19 -9.07
CA SER A 701 27.66 -8.98 -9.57
C SER A 701 27.19 -7.59 -9.17
N ALA A 702 27.21 -6.65 -10.12
CA ALA A 702 26.95 -5.23 -9.90
C ALA A 702 25.52 -4.93 -9.37
N ASN A 703 24.60 -5.87 -9.55
CA ASN A 703 23.20 -5.81 -9.14
C ASN A 703 22.86 -6.74 -7.97
N SER A 704 23.86 -7.41 -7.38
CA SER A 704 23.67 -8.09 -6.10
C SER A 704 23.55 -7.04 -5.00
N HIS A 705 22.37 -6.94 -4.37
CA HIS A 705 22.11 -5.84 -3.44
C HIS A 705 22.79 -6.10 -2.10
N GLY A 706 22.67 -7.33 -1.56
CA GLY A 706 23.43 -7.80 -0.39
C GLY A 706 23.11 -7.14 0.95
N TRP A 707 22.34 -6.06 0.94
CA TRP A 707 22.05 -5.19 2.08
C TRP A 707 20.60 -4.70 2.07
N VAL A 708 19.71 -5.40 1.37
CA VAL A 708 18.28 -5.09 1.41
C VAL A 708 17.74 -5.33 2.82
N ASN A 709 16.91 -4.42 3.31
CA ASN A 709 16.30 -4.56 4.62
C ASN A 709 15.36 -5.78 4.61
N PRO A 710 15.51 -6.76 5.53
CA PRO A 710 14.61 -7.92 5.58
C PRO A 710 13.14 -7.54 5.74
N ARG A 711 12.83 -6.37 6.27
CA ARG A 711 11.44 -5.88 6.36
C ARG A 711 10.82 -5.65 4.98
N ASP A 712 11.60 -5.17 4.02
CA ASP A 712 11.09 -4.94 2.66
C ASP A 712 10.78 -6.28 1.98
N ILE A 713 11.63 -7.29 2.19
CA ILE A 713 11.39 -8.64 1.66
C ILE A 713 10.21 -9.32 2.38
N GLU A 714 10.12 -9.17 3.70
CA GLU A 714 8.98 -9.63 4.50
C GLU A 714 7.65 -9.11 3.94
N ASP A 715 7.59 -7.81 3.65
CA ASP A 715 6.37 -7.15 3.17
C ASP A 715 6.03 -7.62 1.75
N ILE A 716 7.01 -7.79 0.86
CA ILE A 716 6.78 -8.38 -0.48
C ILE A 716 6.19 -9.79 -0.35
N TRP A 717 6.74 -10.63 0.54
CA TRP A 717 6.27 -12.01 0.67
C TRP A 717 4.88 -12.08 1.31
N LYS A 718 4.58 -11.20 2.28
CA LYS A 718 3.22 -11.06 2.83
C LYS A 718 2.23 -10.59 1.77
N ASP A 719 2.60 -9.62 0.94
CA ASP A 719 1.72 -9.13 -0.13
C ASP A 719 1.40 -10.23 -1.14
N HIS A 720 2.36 -11.07 -1.50
CA HIS A 720 2.10 -12.25 -2.35
C HIS A 720 1.15 -13.22 -1.65
N PHE A 721 1.42 -13.56 -0.37
CA PHE A 721 0.57 -14.47 0.39
C PHE A 721 -0.86 -13.93 0.53
N ASP A 722 -1.04 -12.65 0.88
CA ASP A 722 -2.34 -12.01 1.06
C ASP A 722 -3.12 -11.93 -0.24
N TYR A 723 -2.44 -11.62 -1.34
CA TYR A 723 -3.04 -11.65 -2.65
C TYR A 723 -3.54 -13.06 -2.97
N PHE A 724 -2.68 -14.08 -2.85
CA PHE A 724 -3.09 -15.44 -3.17
C PHE A 724 -4.20 -15.95 -2.25
N TYR A 725 -4.14 -15.64 -0.95
CA TYR A 725 -5.14 -16.01 0.03
C TYR A 725 -6.51 -15.38 -0.25
N ARG A 726 -6.52 -14.13 -0.71
CA ARG A 726 -7.74 -13.41 -1.09
C ARG A 726 -8.33 -13.97 -2.38
N GLU A 727 -7.51 -14.20 -3.40
CA GLU A 727 -7.96 -14.52 -4.76
C GLU A 727 -8.22 -16.02 -4.99
N TYR A 728 -7.53 -16.91 -4.28
CA TYR A 728 -7.63 -18.36 -4.51
C TYR A 728 -8.17 -19.11 -3.29
N ASP A 729 -9.03 -20.10 -3.54
CA ASP A 729 -9.52 -21.01 -2.50
C ASP A 729 -8.53 -22.14 -2.21
N GLU A 730 -7.72 -22.51 -3.21
CA GLU A 730 -6.62 -23.47 -3.11
C GLU A 730 -5.39 -22.93 -3.85
N PHE A 731 -4.24 -22.89 -3.15
CA PHE A 731 -2.96 -22.50 -3.75
C PHE A 731 -1.76 -23.06 -2.96
N VAL A 732 -0.60 -23.05 -3.60
CA VAL A 732 0.71 -23.32 -2.96
C VAL A 732 1.49 -22.03 -2.76
N PHE A 733 2.28 -21.98 -1.69
CA PHE A 733 3.25 -20.92 -1.41
C PHE A 733 4.64 -21.53 -1.18
N PRO A 734 5.34 -21.91 -2.27
CA PRO A 734 6.65 -22.56 -2.21
C PRO A 734 7.78 -21.51 -2.14
N MET A 735 8.19 -21.15 -0.93
CA MET A 735 9.30 -20.21 -0.72
C MET A 735 10.64 -20.89 -0.91
N THR A 736 11.60 -20.22 -1.54
CA THR A 736 12.98 -20.70 -1.64
C THR A 736 13.89 -19.86 -0.75
N ILE A 737 14.68 -20.53 0.09
CA ILE A 737 15.59 -19.88 1.02
C ILE A 737 16.96 -20.54 1.04
N HIS A 738 17.98 -19.79 1.42
CA HIS A 738 19.37 -20.26 1.41
C HIS A 738 20.03 -20.08 2.78
N PRO A 739 20.72 -21.09 3.34
CA PRO A 739 21.49 -20.94 4.58
C PRO A 739 22.47 -19.77 4.55
N ASP A 740 22.98 -19.42 3.37
CA ASP A 740 23.92 -18.34 3.13
C ASP A 740 23.41 -16.95 3.57
N VAL A 741 22.09 -16.72 3.44
CA VAL A 741 21.43 -15.46 3.84
C VAL A 741 20.39 -15.68 4.95
N SER A 742 19.52 -16.69 4.84
CA SER A 742 18.47 -16.95 5.83
C SER A 742 18.98 -17.52 7.14
N GLY A 743 20.20 -18.07 7.17
CA GLY A 743 20.90 -18.41 8.41
C GLY A 743 21.35 -17.19 9.24
N ARG A 744 21.24 -15.96 8.70
CA ARG A 744 21.68 -14.73 9.36
C ARG A 744 20.64 -14.30 10.40
N PRO A 745 21.04 -13.74 11.56
CA PRO A 745 20.09 -13.46 12.65
C PRO A 745 18.91 -12.55 12.27
N HIS A 746 19.15 -11.51 11.48
CA HIS A 746 18.11 -10.55 11.09
C HIS A 746 17.10 -11.17 10.11
N VAL A 747 17.54 -12.12 9.27
CA VAL A 747 16.68 -12.85 8.32
C VAL A 747 15.95 -14.01 9.03
N LEU A 748 16.58 -14.69 10.00
CA LEU A 748 15.87 -15.64 10.87
C LEU A 748 14.68 -14.97 11.55
N LEU A 749 14.87 -13.78 12.14
CA LEU A 749 13.78 -13.03 12.75
C LEU A 749 12.70 -12.60 11.73
N MET A 750 13.08 -12.40 10.45
CA MET A 750 12.11 -12.19 9.37
C MET A 750 11.24 -13.42 9.17
N HIS A 751 11.84 -14.61 9.06
CA HIS A 751 11.09 -15.85 8.93
C HIS A 751 10.21 -16.14 10.14
N GLU A 752 10.65 -15.86 11.37
CA GLU A 752 9.80 -15.99 12.57
C GLU A 752 8.51 -15.17 12.42
N ARG A 753 8.65 -13.89 12.04
CA ARG A 753 7.50 -13.00 11.83
C ARG A 753 6.62 -13.44 10.67
N LEU A 754 7.22 -13.92 9.58
CA LEU A 754 6.48 -14.40 8.42
C LEU A 754 5.70 -15.69 8.74
N ILE A 755 6.31 -16.66 9.42
CA ILE A 755 5.66 -17.89 9.87
C ILE A 755 4.50 -17.54 10.80
N GLU A 756 4.73 -16.68 11.79
CA GLU A 756 3.70 -16.21 12.72
C GLU A 756 2.57 -15.45 12.01
N TYR A 757 2.88 -14.73 10.93
CA TYR A 757 1.90 -14.07 10.10
C TYR A 757 1.03 -15.07 9.33
N ILE A 758 1.66 -15.98 8.58
CA ILE A 758 0.99 -16.99 7.76
C ILE A 758 0.10 -17.89 8.64
N ASN A 759 0.57 -18.28 9.83
CA ASN A 759 -0.17 -19.11 10.79
C ASN A 759 -1.46 -18.49 11.33
N LYS A 760 -1.71 -17.20 11.12
CA LYS A 760 -2.97 -16.55 11.49
C LYS A 760 -4.12 -16.88 10.54
N HIS A 761 -3.82 -17.49 9.39
CA HIS A 761 -4.79 -17.72 8.32
C HIS A 761 -5.38 -19.14 8.38
N GLU A 762 -6.68 -19.26 8.09
CA GLU A 762 -7.38 -20.54 8.12
C GLU A 762 -6.98 -21.41 6.92
N GLY A 763 -6.85 -22.72 7.12
CA GLY A 763 -6.60 -23.66 6.03
C GLY A 763 -5.14 -23.76 5.58
N VAL A 764 -4.24 -23.05 6.25
CA VAL A 764 -2.79 -23.16 6.08
C VAL A 764 -2.27 -24.48 6.66
N GLU A 765 -1.48 -25.18 5.85
CA GLU A 765 -0.71 -26.35 6.26
C GLU A 765 0.72 -26.22 5.76
N TRP A 766 1.67 -26.39 6.68
CA TRP A 766 3.10 -26.46 6.36
C TRP A 766 3.43 -27.87 5.87
N VAL A 767 3.92 -27.97 4.64
CA VAL A 767 4.19 -29.23 3.95
C VAL A 767 5.53 -29.19 3.22
N THR A 768 6.08 -30.37 2.97
CA THR A 768 7.21 -30.53 2.05
C THR A 768 6.74 -30.44 0.59
N PHE A 769 7.66 -30.17 -0.32
CA PHE A 769 7.39 -30.14 -1.76
C PHE A 769 6.98 -31.54 -2.29
N GLU A 770 7.51 -32.65 -1.76
CA GLU A 770 6.98 -33.99 -2.08
C GLU A 770 5.48 -34.12 -1.73
N GLN A 771 5.04 -33.53 -0.62
CA GLN A 771 3.64 -33.57 -0.20
C GLN A 771 2.77 -32.67 -1.10
N MET A 772 3.29 -31.52 -1.54
CA MET A 772 2.61 -30.70 -2.57
C MET A 772 2.43 -31.48 -3.87
N CYS A 773 3.48 -32.16 -4.34
CA CYS A 773 3.43 -33.04 -5.51
C CYS A 773 2.37 -34.15 -5.34
N ASP A 774 2.34 -34.80 -4.19
CA ASP A 774 1.35 -35.85 -3.88
C ASP A 774 -0.09 -35.29 -3.91
N GLU A 775 -0.34 -34.11 -3.35
CA GLU A 775 -1.65 -33.46 -3.40
C GLU A 775 -2.07 -33.10 -4.82
N PHE A 776 -1.14 -32.59 -5.64
CA PHE A 776 -1.40 -32.30 -7.05
C PHE A 776 -1.77 -33.56 -7.83
N LYS A 777 -0.98 -34.63 -7.70
CA LYS A 777 -1.18 -35.91 -8.41
C LYS A 777 -2.46 -36.63 -7.98
N LYS A 778 -2.93 -36.43 -6.74
CA LYS A 778 -4.23 -36.97 -6.28
C LYS A 778 -5.41 -36.35 -7.03
N LYS A 779 -5.29 -35.07 -7.41
CA LYS A 779 -6.39 -34.29 -8.02
C LYS A 779 -6.30 -34.22 -9.54
N ASN A 780 -5.11 -34.37 -10.09
CA ASN A 780 -4.83 -34.13 -11.50
C ASN A 780 -4.26 -35.38 -12.18
N GLN A 781 -4.76 -35.68 -13.38
CA GLN A 781 -4.19 -36.73 -14.23
C GLN A 781 -3.22 -36.11 -15.25
N PRO A 782 -2.08 -36.75 -15.53
CA PRO A 782 -1.20 -36.33 -16.62
C PRO A 782 -1.96 -36.31 -17.96
N PRO A 783 -1.62 -35.39 -18.89
CA PRO A 783 -2.24 -35.37 -20.19
C PRO A 783 -2.08 -36.70 -20.94
N PRO A 784 -3.07 -37.12 -21.76
CA PRO A 784 -2.94 -38.34 -22.56
C PRO A 784 -1.69 -38.32 -23.45
N GLY A 785 -0.85 -39.35 -23.33
CA GLY A 785 0.38 -39.48 -24.10
C GLY A 785 1.61 -38.80 -23.50
N ALA A 786 1.49 -38.13 -22.35
CA ALA A 786 2.64 -37.56 -21.65
C ALA A 786 3.64 -38.64 -21.22
N LYS A 787 4.95 -38.40 -21.42
CA LYS A 787 6.02 -39.26 -20.86
C LYS A 787 5.99 -39.14 -19.33
N LEU A 788 5.76 -40.27 -18.65
CA LEU A 788 5.71 -40.33 -17.19
C LEU A 788 7.08 -40.65 -16.58
N PRO A 789 7.34 -40.25 -15.33
CA PRO A 789 8.48 -40.72 -14.57
C PRO A 789 8.52 -42.25 -14.51
N VAL A 790 9.69 -42.85 -14.73
CA VAL A 790 9.87 -44.31 -14.67
C VAL A 790 9.65 -44.81 -13.24
N VAL A 791 8.84 -45.86 -13.10
CA VAL A 791 8.65 -46.54 -11.82
C VAL A 791 9.80 -47.54 -11.62
N ASN A 792 10.61 -47.36 -10.57
CA ASN A 792 11.83 -48.13 -10.28
C ASN A 792 12.89 -48.03 -11.40
N PRO A 793 13.59 -46.88 -11.52
CA PRO A 793 14.68 -46.74 -12.49
C PRO A 793 15.78 -47.80 -12.24
N ALA A 794 16.33 -48.37 -13.31
CA ALA A 794 17.32 -49.46 -13.25
C ALA A 794 18.75 -48.97 -12.96
N ILE A 795 18.93 -48.16 -11.91
CA ILE A 795 20.13 -47.31 -11.69
C ILE A 795 20.79 -47.58 -10.34
#